data_AF-A0A953SYF5-F1
#
_entry.id   AF-A0A953SYF5-F1
#
_cell.length_a   1.000
_cell.length_b   1.000
_cell.length_c   1.000
_cell.angle_alpha   90.00
_cell.angle_beta   90.00
_cell.angle_gamma   90.00
#
_symmetry.space_group_name_H-M   'P 1'
#
loop_
_entity.id
_entity.type
_entity.pdbx_description
1 polymer ?
#
loop_
_entity_poly.entity_id
_entity_poly.type
_entity_poly.pdbx_seq_one_letter_code
_entity_poly.pdbx_strand_id
1 'polypeptide(L)'
;MRTTTCVRCLIAMALLLLVRPAQAQEIVTPLSVIPRPGTNAPLLKAGGLNELFLYDNAQQTLPVVDDFSVDRTRYLNAQQGDPNVNLTETIYLLEVGGLSTPDMAFLTDTSYHYTIDEQPDTLIITQVPNPAFVVIVRDFSSYPVTEQSMYAWPPYTVIDTVGTTTPDTLALDPTLIQDSLLVYMVDPDPRSYINPDNTLRPWILWADDDAYVNSTFALNPPTIGVATLDGMDRTGYPYMPDDPNVNGLADKLTSVPINLAYPPGDSIYLSFFCEPIGRSGDDLAHAEDSLRLELYAPNEQTWTRVWSSPGTAAPDRFQQVMVPITDPKFLKVGFKMRFSNDATLGGPVDQWHIDYVRLDRNRTAADTILQDVAFVYQEAGLLQTFTSVPYAKFIQAPGSYMAQQVDLEQRNNDTQDKFITWGYGVTSDCGWSATRGSYGNNISNNASSNFNSVHPVNSGADPLVYDVAACNDAAFLTAKFWTNATPDVCAYNDTMAWTQEISNYYSYDDGTAEAGYSLNQTGAKQAYRFDTQGEDSLRALRMYFSPIFTYDPPPVNNPPNGSFIITVWSSLNPEVILFQNISFSSPEYRTWGPDHFVEYPLDSTIAVNGTFYVGWVQTNDTRMNLGMDKNRNNQDKMFYKVGQNWLTSGQEASWMIRPVMVAAVDPFVGLEEVTPEDALLSIFPNPAGDAFQVRTGGPGTLAAGVELIDPMGRLVRRWMPGERSLSVQDVAPGPYIVRLVGREGGTLGQGRLIVQH
;
A
#
# COMPACT_ATOMS: atom_id res chain seq x y z
N MET A 1 -18.58 18.65 72.91
CA MET A 1 -19.95 18.15 73.14
C MET A 1 -19.99 16.68 72.75
N ARG A 2 -20.33 15.81 73.71
CA ARG A 2 -20.96 14.46 73.63
C ARG A 2 -20.54 13.52 72.47
N THR A 3 -19.80 12.43 72.73
CA THR A 3 -20.31 11.05 73.01
C THR A 3 -21.39 10.61 72.00
N THR A 4 -21.31 9.46 71.31
CA THR A 4 -21.50 8.12 71.90
C THR A 4 -21.16 7.00 70.88
N THR A 5 -20.52 5.95 71.40
CA THR A 5 -20.38 4.58 70.90
C THR A 5 -21.74 3.86 70.79
N CYS A 6 -21.96 2.95 69.82
CA CYS A 6 -22.64 1.65 70.11
C CYS A 6 -22.54 0.63 68.96
N VAL A 7 -22.63 -0.63 69.36
CA VAL A 7 -22.26 -1.89 68.70
C VAL A 7 -23.52 -2.70 68.33
N ARG A 8 -23.50 -3.50 67.25
CA ARG A 8 -24.03 -4.90 67.06
C ARG A 8 -24.46 -5.14 65.60
N CYS A 9 -23.73 -5.98 64.84
CA CYS A 9 -23.98 -7.41 64.55
C CYS A 9 -25.20 -7.70 63.66
N LEU A 10 -25.00 -8.19 62.43
CA LEU A 10 -25.29 -9.58 62.01
C LEU A 10 -25.14 -9.82 60.48
N ILE A 11 -24.57 -11.00 60.18
CA ILE A 11 -24.74 -11.90 59.02
C ILE A 11 -23.77 -11.76 57.84
N ALA A 12 -23.18 -12.93 57.57
CA ALA A 12 -22.15 -13.28 56.62
C ALA A 12 -22.70 -13.55 55.21
N MET A 13 -21.90 -13.22 54.19
CA MET A 13 -21.77 -14.02 52.97
C MET A 13 -20.44 -13.66 52.30
N ALA A 14 -19.39 -14.41 52.62
CA ALA A 14 -18.12 -14.38 51.89
C ALA A 14 -18.17 -15.48 50.83
N LEU A 15 -18.24 -15.08 49.56
CA LEU A 15 -18.18 -15.98 48.42
C LEU A 15 -16.71 -16.38 48.21
N LEU A 16 -16.36 -17.62 48.55
CA LEU A 16 -15.14 -18.26 48.09
C LEU A 16 -15.28 -18.56 46.58
N LEU A 17 -14.54 -17.85 45.73
CA LEU A 17 -14.16 -18.33 44.42
C LEU A 17 -12.72 -18.83 44.50
N LEU A 18 -12.60 -20.15 44.58
CA LEU A 18 -11.36 -20.90 44.44
C LEU A 18 -10.84 -20.73 43.00
N VAL A 19 -9.92 -19.79 42.79
CA VAL A 19 -9.06 -19.79 41.60
C VAL A 19 -8.02 -20.90 41.83
N ARG A 20 -8.14 -22.01 41.10
CA ARG A 20 -7.02 -22.94 40.92
C ARG A 20 -6.11 -22.39 39.83
N PRO A 21 -4.78 -22.43 39.97
CA PRO A 21 -3.89 -22.11 38.88
C PRO A 21 -3.99 -23.23 37.83
N ALA A 22 -4.34 -22.87 36.60
CA ALA A 22 -3.98 -23.70 35.46
C ALA A 22 -2.45 -23.70 35.41
N GLN A 23 -1.84 -24.86 35.68
CA GLN A 23 -0.44 -25.06 35.34
C GLN A 23 -0.38 -25.06 33.81
N ALA A 24 0.01 -23.93 33.25
CA ALA A 24 0.50 -23.87 31.88
C ALA A 24 1.71 -24.79 31.80
N GLN A 25 1.55 -25.88 31.06
CA GLN A 25 2.66 -26.70 30.61
C GLN A 25 3.48 -25.86 29.62
N GLU A 26 4.80 -25.80 29.82
CA GLU A 26 5.72 -25.08 28.94
C GLU A 26 5.53 -25.54 27.50
N ILE A 27 5.12 -24.62 26.63
CA ILE A 27 5.29 -24.78 25.19
C ILE A 27 6.54 -23.99 24.82
N VAL A 28 7.59 -24.72 24.46
CA VAL A 28 8.80 -24.14 23.86
C VAL A 28 8.47 -23.84 22.40
N THR A 29 8.03 -22.62 22.13
CA THR A 29 8.14 -22.07 20.78
C THR A 29 9.61 -21.73 20.51
N PRO A 30 10.13 -21.99 19.30
CA PRO A 30 11.38 -21.37 18.90
C PRO A 30 11.22 -19.84 19.01
N LEU A 31 12.14 -19.20 19.74
CA LEU A 31 12.09 -17.78 20.11
C LEU A 31 12.08 -16.80 18.91
N SER A 32 12.23 -17.33 17.71
CA SER A 32 12.46 -16.61 16.46
C SER A 32 11.20 -16.45 15.59
N VAL A 33 10.12 -17.15 15.91
CA VAL A 33 8.94 -17.27 15.04
C VAL A 33 7.89 -16.19 15.28
N ILE A 34 7.56 -15.42 14.24
CA ILE A 34 6.42 -14.49 14.21
C ILE A 34 5.39 -15.02 13.21
N PRO A 35 4.10 -15.19 13.59
CA PRO A 35 3.05 -15.54 12.65
C PRO A 35 2.73 -14.34 11.75
N ARG A 36 2.41 -14.60 10.47
CA ARG A 36 1.95 -13.54 9.55
C ARG A 36 0.74 -12.78 10.14
N PRO A 37 0.80 -11.45 10.31
CA PRO A 37 -0.35 -10.66 10.72
C PRO A 37 -1.46 -10.70 9.66
N GLY A 38 -2.72 -10.79 10.08
CA GLY A 38 -3.88 -10.77 9.18
C GLY A 38 -4.29 -12.13 8.61
N THR A 39 -3.78 -13.26 9.13
CA THR A 39 -4.56 -14.49 9.11
C THR A 39 -5.79 -14.25 9.98
N ASN A 40 -6.87 -13.78 9.36
CA ASN A 40 -8.19 -13.75 9.99
C ASN A 40 -8.42 -15.10 10.67
N ALA A 41 -9.06 -15.10 11.84
CA ALA A 41 -9.61 -16.34 12.39
C ALA A 41 -10.36 -17.03 11.24
N PRO A 42 -9.96 -18.25 10.85
CA PRO A 42 -10.45 -18.82 9.61
C PRO A 42 -11.95 -18.89 9.67
N LEU A 43 -12.61 -18.24 8.71
CA LEU A 43 -14.02 -18.45 8.47
C LEU A 43 -14.12 -19.88 7.94
N LEU A 44 -14.54 -20.80 8.83
CA LEU A 44 -14.80 -22.20 8.52
C LEU A 44 -15.52 -22.29 7.16
N LYS A 45 -14.83 -22.84 6.15
CA LYS A 45 -15.25 -22.95 4.75
C LYS A 45 -15.88 -21.68 4.13
N ALA A 46 -15.14 -20.57 4.13
CA ALA A 46 -15.33 -19.48 3.16
C ALA A 46 -14.28 -19.53 2.02
N GLY A 47 -14.26 -20.63 1.24
CA GLY A 47 -13.66 -20.63 -0.11
C GLY A 47 -12.13 -20.47 -0.24
N GLY A 48 -11.33 -20.84 0.75
CA GLY A 48 -9.86 -20.81 0.69
C GLY A 48 -9.19 -21.89 1.57
N LEU A 49 -7.88 -22.07 1.42
CA LEU A 49 -7.05 -22.87 2.33
C LEU A 49 -6.75 -22.05 3.59
N ASN A 50 -6.84 -22.65 4.79
CA ASN A 50 -6.32 -21.99 5.99
C ASN A 50 -4.82 -22.24 6.07
N GLU A 51 -4.02 -21.18 6.01
CA GLU A 51 -2.57 -21.24 6.00
C GLU A 51 -1.98 -20.36 7.10
N LEU A 52 -0.96 -20.86 7.78
CA LEU A 52 -0.19 -20.15 8.80
C LEU A 52 1.29 -20.18 8.41
N PHE A 53 1.91 -19.01 8.29
CA PHE A 53 3.34 -18.88 8.00
C PHE A 53 4.08 -18.43 9.26
N LEU A 54 5.08 -19.21 9.65
CA LEU A 54 5.89 -19.05 10.83
C LEU A 54 7.32 -18.67 10.42
N TYR A 55 7.71 -17.42 10.67
CA TYR A 55 8.99 -16.88 10.17
C TYR A 55 10.13 -17.10 11.15
N ASP A 56 11.10 -17.95 10.80
CA ASP A 56 12.34 -18.06 11.57
C ASP A 56 13.27 -16.88 11.26
N ASN A 57 14.01 -16.45 12.28
CA ASN A 57 14.88 -15.28 12.26
C ASN A 57 16.24 -15.62 12.85
N ALA A 58 17.30 -15.30 12.10
CA ALA A 58 18.66 -15.48 12.57
C ALA A 58 18.96 -14.56 13.75
N GLN A 59 19.62 -15.11 14.78
CA GLN A 59 19.99 -14.35 15.97
C GLN A 59 21.13 -13.37 15.67
N GLN A 60 21.02 -12.15 16.20
CA GLN A 60 22.04 -11.11 16.13
C GLN A 60 22.96 -11.11 17.37
N THR A 61 24.13 -10.48 17.26
CA THR A 61 25.06 -10.25 18.38
C THR A 61 25.65 -8.86 18.29
N LEU A 62 26.08 -8.29 19.42
CA LEU A 62 26.62 -6.92 19.47
C LEU A 62 27.88 -6.72 18.59
N PRO A 63 28.08 -5.50 18.05
CA PRO A 63 27.13 -4.38 18.05
C PRO A 63 26.00 -4.60 17.04
N VAL A 64 24.81 -4.09 17.36
CA VAL A 64 23.70 -3.95 16.41
C VAL A 64 23.57 -2.47 16.08
N VAL A 65 23.71 -2.14 14.79
CA VAL A 65 23.58 -0.76 14.28
C VAL A 65 22.66 -0.77 13.07
N ASP A 66 21.67 0.10 13.06
CA ASP A 66 20.83 0.37 11.90
C ASP A 66 20.53 1.86 11.81
N ASP A 67 20.84 2.44 10.65
CA ASP A 67 20.57 3.83 10.28
C ASP A 67 19.48 3.92 9.21
N PHE A 68 18.81 2.81 8.90
CA PHE A 68 17.69 2.71 7.95
C PHE A 68 17.98 3.21 6.52
N SER A 69 19.24 3.51 6.19
CA SER A 69 19.70 3.79 4.82
C SER A 69 19.46 2.60 3.88
N VAL A 70 19.32 1.41 4.46
CA VAL A 70 18.95 0.18 3.79
C VAL A 70 17.89 -0.51 4.63
N ASP A 71 16.78 -0.90 3.99
CA ASP A 71 15.73 -1.64 4.66
C ASP A 71 16.17 -3.06 5.05
N ARG A 72 16.18 -3.31 6.35
CA ARG A 72 16.54 -4.57 7.01
C ARG A 72 15.38 -5.19 7.78
N THR A 73 14.15 -4.78 7.47
CA THR A 73 12.91 -5.39 7.97
C THR A 73 12.63 -6.74 7.31
N ARG A 74 11.85 -7.57 8.00
CA ARG A 74 11.44 -8.88 7.50
C ARG A 74 10.04 -8.77 6.91
N TYR A 75 9.97 -8.70 5.58
CA TYR A 75 8.69 -8.72 4.88
C TYR A 75 7.91 -10.02 5.14
N LEU A 76 6.68 -9.89 5.64
CA LEU A 76 5.84 -11.03 6.05
C LEU A 76 4.86 -11.43 4.94
N ASN A 77 5.36 -11.65 3.72
CA ASN A 77 4.59 -11.88 2.50
C ASN A 77 4.81 -13.25 1.81
N ALA A 78 5.49 -14.20 2.47
CA ALA A 78 5.75 -15.54 1.97
C ALA A 78 4.48 -16.25 1.47
N GLN A 79 4.64 -17.00 0.38
CA GLN A 79 3.59 -17.77 -0.28
C GLN A 79 3.95 -19.25 -0.33
N GLN A 80 2.92 -20.09 -0.51
CA GLN A 80 3.13 -21.50 -0.79
C GLN A 80 3.97 -21.68 -2.08
N GLY A 81 5.02 -22.49 -1.98
CA GLY A 81 5.90 -22.80 -3.11
C GLY A 81 7.14 -21.91 -3.23
N ASP A 82 7.27 -20.88 -2.39
CA ASP A 82 8.50 -20.11 -2.31
C ASP A 82 9.68 -21.01 -1.89
N PRO A 83 10.92 -20.77 -2.40
CA PRO A 83 12.06 -21.66 -2.16
C PRO A 83 12.46 -21.87 -0.70
N ASN A 84 12.11 -20.94 0.18
CA ASN A 84 12.43 -20.94 1.62
C ASN A 84 11.21 -21.21 2.51
N VAL A 85 10.12 -21.73 1.94
CA VAL A 85 8.87 -22.01 2.64
C VAL A 85 8.60 -23.50 2.64
N ASN A 86 8.53 -24.08 3.83
CA ASN A 86 8.38 -25.52 4.03
C ASN A 86 7.10 -25.83 4.81
N LEU A 87 6.22 -26.68 4.25
CA LEU A 87 5.07 -27.20 5.00
C LEU A 87 5.58 -28.13 6.11
N THR A 88 5.29 -27.78 7.37
CA THR A 88 5.76 -28.54 8.53
C THR A 88 4.66 -29.29 9.26
N GLU A 89 3.44 -28.75 9.27
CA GLU A 89 2.32 -29.35 10.00
C GLU A 89 1.00 -29.16 9.23
N THR A 90 0.10 -30.13 9.38
CA THR A 90 -1.29 -30.01 8.93
C THR A 90 -2.19 -30.37 10.09
N ILE A 91 -2.94 -29.38 10.58
CA ILE A 91 -3.80 -29.51 11.75
C ILE A 91 -5.24 -29.61 11.28
N TYR A 92 -5.93 -30.70 11.60
CA TYR A 92 -7.35 -30.88 11.27
C TYR A 92 -8.25 -30.33 12.38
N LEU A 93 -9.34 -29.69 11.98
CA LEU A 93 -10.31 -29.07 12.88
C LEU A 93 -10.97 -30.12 13.78
N LEU A 94 -11.38 -31.24 13.18
CA LEU A 94 -12.14 -32.30 13.83
C LEU A 94 -11.33 -33.59 13.88
N GLU A 95 -11.32 -34.23 15.03
CA GLU A 95 -10.72 -35.55 15.23
C GLU A 95 -11.63 -36.43 16.10
N VAL A 96 -11.80 -37.68 15.68
CA VAL A 96 -12.57 -38.70 16.42
C VAL A 96 -11.72 -39.95 16.57
N GLY A 97 -11.37 -40.30 17.81
CA GLY A 97 -10.62 -41.51 18.11
C GLY A 97 -9.25 -41.59 17.44
N GLY A 98 -8.56 -40.45 17.27
CA GLY A 98 -7.25 -40.38 16.59
C GLY A 98 -7.31 -40.31 15.07
N LEU A 99 -8.50 -40.18 14.48
CA LEU A 99 -8.71 -40.09 13.04
C LEU A 99 -9.33 -38.74 12.66
N SER A 100 -8.86 -38.19 11.55
CA SER A 100 -9.44 -37.01 10.88
C SER A 100 -9.67 -37.34 9.42
N THR A 101 -10.92 -37.32 8.96
CA THR A 101 -11.27 -37.55 7.55
C THR A 101 -11.96 -36.33 6.95
N PRO A 102 -11.80 -36.07 5.63
CA PRO A 102 -12.34 -34.87 4.98
C PRO A 102 -13.87 -34.72 5.02
N ASP A 103 -14.58 -35.83 5.23
CA ASP A 103 -16.03 -35.94 5.28
C ASP A 103 -16.62 -35.81 6.69
N MET A 104 -15.79 -35.63 7.73
CA MET A 104 -16.27 -35.44 9.09
C MET A 104 -17.17 -34.21 9.20
N ALA A 105 -18.38 -34.44 9.68
CA ALA A 105 -19.35 -33.41 9.95
C ALA A 105 -20.24 -33.87 11.12
N PHE A 106 -20.57 -32.95 12.02
CA PHE A 106 -21.36 -33.26 13.21
C PHE A 106 -22.31 -32.12 13.57
N LEU A 107 -23.30 -32.45 14.39
CA LEU A 107 -24.16 -31.51 15.09
C LEU A 107 -23.68 -31.35 16.53
N THR A 108 -23.64 -30.12 17.00
CA THR A 108 -23.42 -29.77 18.42
C THR A 108 -24.69 -29.97 19.25
N ASP A 109 -25.84 -30.14 18.62
CA ASP A 109 -27.09 -30.52 19.24
C ASP A 109 -27.47 -31.97 18.88
N THR A 110 -28.35 -32.57 19.68
CA THR A 110 -28.73 -33.96 19.57
C THR A 110 -29.51 -34.22 18.29
N SER A 111 -29.07 -35.16 17.47
CA SER A 111 -29.90 -35.76 16.41
C SER A 111 -30.59 -37.02 16.90
N TYR A 112 -31.67 -37.41 16.23
CA TYR A 112 -32.57 -38.44 16.73
C TYR A 112 -32.84 -39.55 15.73
N HIS A 113 -33.25 -40.69 16.28
CA HIS A 113 -33.89 -41.80 15.58
C HIS A 113 -35.33 -41.88 16.07
N TYR A 114 -36.28 -41.70 15.16
CA TYR A 114 -37.71 -41.82 15.41
C TYR A 114 -38.21 -43.18 14.91
N THR A 115 -38.90 -43.93 15.77
CA THR A 115 -39.65 -45.12 15.37
C THR A 115 -41.14 -44.80 15.37
N ILE A 116 -41.80 -44.98 14.23
CA ILE A 116 -43.22 -44.70 14.02
C ILE A 116 -43.99 -46.01 13.90
N ASP A 117 -44.88 -46.28 14.85
CA ASP A 117 -45.83 -47.41 14.80
C ASP A 117 -47.24 -46.88 14.47
N GLU A 118 -47.71 -47.20 13.26
CA GLU A 118 -49.02 -46.80 12.75
C GLU A 118 -50.07 -47.86 13.12
N GLN A 119 -50.91 -47.54 14.11
CA GLN A 119 -52.07 -48.35 14.47
C GLN A 119 -53.36 -47.74 13.90
N PRO A 120 -54.44 -48.54 13.70
CA PRO A 120 -55.65 -48.10 12.98
C PRO A 120 -56.27 -46.78 13.46
N ASP A 121 -56.12 -46.42 14.74
CA ASP A 121 -56.67 -45.20 15.34
C ASP A 121 -55.63 -44.39 16.16
N THR A 122 -54.33 -44.72 16.10
CA THR A 122 -53.30 -44.05 16.94
C THR A 122 -51.91 -44.13 16.29
N LEU A 123 -51.15 -43.04 16.39
CA LEU A 123 -49.75 -42.96 15.96
C LEU A 123 -48.85 -42.97 17.20
N ILE A 124 -47.97 -43.96 17.32
CA ILE A 124 -46.97 -44.00 18.41
C ILE A 124 -45.61 -43.61 17.82
N ILE A 125 -45.05 -42.50 18.31
CA ILE A 125 -43.71 -42.05 17.94
C ILE A 125 -42.78 -42.24 19.14
N THR A 126 -41.76 -43.07 18.96
CA THR A 126 -40.68 -43.24 19.93
C THR A 126 -39.46 -42.45 19.47
N GLN A 127 -38.89 -41.61 20.33
CA GLN A 127 -37.70 -40.80 20.04
C GLN A 127 -36.52 -41.31 20.84
N VAL A 128 -35.42 -41.66 20.15
CA VAL A 128 -34.16 -42.08 20.76
C VAL A 128 -33.03 -41.20 20.22
N PRO A 129 -32.17 -40.60 21.05
CA PRO A 129 -30.98 -39.89 20.58
C PRO A 129 -30.09 -40.80 19.74
N ASN A 130 -29.55 -40.27 18.64
CA ASN A 130 -28.49 -40.96 17.90
C ASN A 130 -27.24 -41.10 18.80
N PRO A 131 -26.39 -42.11 18.56
CA PRO A 131 -25.13 -42.24 19.29
C PRO A 131 -24.27 -40.98 19.15
N ALA A 132 -23.84 -40.43 20.28
CA ALA A 132 -22.90 -39.32 20.30
C ALA A 132 -21.47 -39.82 20.09
N PHE A 133 -20.68 -39.04 19.37
CA PHE A 133 -19.23 -39.18 19.24
C PHE A 133 -18.54 -38.22 20.19
N VAL A 134 -17.39 -38.63 20.73
CA VAL A 134 -16.47 -37.70 21.38
C VAL A 134 -15.59 -37.11 20.29
N VAL A 135 -15.81 -35.83 20.00
CA VAL A 135 -15.09 -35.09 18.95
C VAL A 135 -14.13 -34.12 19.62
N ILE A 136 -12.88 -34.14 19.20
CA ILE A 136 -11.93 -33.07 19.50
C ILE A 136 -12.12 -31.99 18.44
N VAL A 137 -12.38 -30.76 18.89
CA VAL A 137 -12.53 -29.58 18.05
C VAL A 137 -11.37 -28.64 18.36
N ARG A 138 -10.59 -28.29 17.33
CA ARG A 138 -9.47 -27.36 17.45
C ARG A 138 -9.89 -25.95 17.11
N ASP A 139 -9.32 -24.98 17.82
CA ASP A 139 -9.51 -23.57 17.55
C ASP A 139 -8.30 -23.02 16.78
N PHE A 140 -8.53 -22.61 15.54
CA PHE A 140 -7.53 -22.03 14.66
C PHE A 140 -7.35 -20.51 14.87
N SER A 141 -8.05 -19.89 15.81
CA SER A 141 -7.91 -18.46 16.12
C SER A 141 -6.57 -18.10 16.80
N SER A 142 -5.80 -19.10 17.23
CA SER A 142 -4.49 -18.92 17.87
C SER A 142 -3.54 -20.06 17.51
N TYR A 143 -2.23 -19.78 17.57
CA TYR A 143 -1.17 -20.77 17.46
C TYR A 143 -0.24 -20.70 18.68
N PRO A 144 0.12 -21.84 19.33
CA PRO A 144 -0.36 -23.19 19.07
C PRO A 144 -1.88 -23.31 19.24
N VAL A 145 -2.49 -24.15 18.40
CA VAL A 145 -3.95 -24.32 18.43
C VAL A 145 -4.40 -24.85 19.78
N THR A 146 -5.53 -24.34 20.28
CA THR A 146 -6.17 -24.91 21.46
C THR A 146 -7.18 -25.97 21.03
N GLU A 147 -7.42 -26.96 21.88
CA GLU A 147 -8.36 -28.03 21.58
C GLU A 147 -9.33 -28.26 22.73
N GLN A 148 -10.56 -28.62 22.38
CA GLN A 148 -11.59 -28.99 23.33
C GLN A 148 -12.26 -30.29 22.90
N SER A 149 -12.61 -31.13 23.86
CA SER A 149 -13.41 -32.33 23.61
C SER A 149 -14.88 -32.05 23.90
N MET A 150 -15.77 -32.46 22.99
CA MET A 150 -17.21 -32.36 23.18
C MET A 150 -17.96 -33.56 22.62
N TYR A 151 -19.19 -33.76 23.10
CA TYR A 151 -20.11 -34.70 22.47
C TYR A 151 -20.76 -34.03 21.26
N ALA A 152 -20.76 -34.74 20.14
CA ALA A 152 -21.41 -34.31 18.92
C ALA A 152 -22.15 -35.48 18.26
N TRP A 153 -23.17 -35.16 17.47
CA TRP A 153 -24.08 -36.15 16.88
C TRP A 153 -23.94 -36.20 15.36
N PRO A 154 -24.30 -37.32 14.72
CA PRO A 154 -24.30 -37.39 13.28
C PRO A 154 -25.30 -36.38 12.68
N PRO A 155 -24.98 -35.75 11.53
CA PRO A 155 -25.79 -34.70 10.90
C PRO A 155 -26.95 -35.30 10.08
N TYR A 156 -27.67 -36.22 10.69
CA TYR A 156 -28.88 -36.79 10.11
C TYR A 156 -29.83 -37.27 11.21
N THR A 157 -31.10 -37.33 10.86
CA THR A 157 -32.15 -37.97 11.65
C THR A 157 -32.65 -39.20 10.89
N VAL A 158 -32.90 -40.30 11.60
CA VAL A 158 -33.45 -41.53 11.03
C VAL A 158 -34.94 -41.62 11.39
N ILE A 159 -35.77 -41.97 10.43
CA ILE A 159 -37.20 -42.20 10.59
C ILE A 159 -37.49 -43.64 10.16
N ASP A 160 -37.86 -44.49 11.10
CA ASP A 160 -38.13 -45.91 10.90
C ASP A 160 -39.61 -46.22 11.17
N THR A 161 -40.36 -46.52 10.12
CA THR A 161 -41.79 -46.86 10.24
C THR A 161 -41.96 -48.38 10.34
N VAL A 162 -42.55 -48.84 11.43
CA VAL A 162 -42.77 -50.26 11.73
C VAL A 162 -43.56 -50.93 10.60
N GLY A 163 -43.00 -51.98 10.01
CA GLY A 163 -43.59 -52.71 8.88
C GLY A 163 -43.02 -52.33 7.51
N THR A 164 -42.17 -51.30 7.43
CA THR A 164 -41.34 -51.01 6.25
C THR A 164 -39.99 -51.72 6.32
N THR A 165 -39.35 -51.97 5.18
CA THR A 165 -38.08 -52.74 5.15
C THR A 165 -36.82 -51.87 5.23
N THR A 166 -36.95 -50.54 5.11
CA THR A 166 -35.81 -49.61 5.05
C THR A 166 -36.17 -48.29 5.74
N PRO A 167 -35.40 -47.84 6.74
CA PRO A 167 -35.57 -46.52 7.35
C PRO A 167 -35.23 -45.37 6.39
N ASP A 168 -35.91 -44.24 6.56
CA ASP A 168 -35.60 -43.00 5.86
C ASP A 168 -34.57 -42.19 6.65
N THR A 169 -33.57 -41.63 5.96
CA THR A 169 -32.55 -40.77 6.58
C THR A 169 -32.68 -39.35 6.04
N LEU A 170 -32.97 -38.41 6.93
CA LEU A 170 -33.02 -36.99 6.63
C LEU A 170 -31.69 -36.34 7.02
N ALA A 171 -30.95 -35.84 6.04
CA ALA A 171 -29.74 -35.06 6.30
C ALA A 171 -30.11 -33.74 7.00
N LEU A 172 -29.29 -33.34 7.96
CA LEU A 172 -29.37 -32.07 8.66
C LEU A 172 -28.13 -31.25 8.31
N ASP A 173 -28.25 -29.92 8.33
CA ASP A 173 -27.11 -29.04 8.12
C ASP A 173 -26.15 -29.16 9.33
N PRO A 174 -24.91 -29.64 9.13
CA PRO A 174 -23.96 -29.81 10.22
C PRO A 174 -23.52 -28.47 10.81
N THR A 175 -23.32 -28.41 12.13
CA THR A 175 -22.77 -27.23 12.81
C THR A 175 -21.26 -27.29 12.97
N LEU A 176 -20.67 -28.48 12.88
CA LEU A 176 -19.23 -28.72 12.80
C LEU A 176 -18.93 -29.39 11.46
N ILE A 177 -18.03 -28.80 10.68
CA ILE A 177 -17.61 -29.34 9.38
C ILE A 177 -16.08 -29.41 9.40
N GLN A 178 -15.51 -30.52 8.94
CA GLN A 178 -14.06 -30.68 8.85
C GLN A 178 -13.43 -29.56 8.05
N ASP A 179 -12.28 -29.10 8.57
CA ASP A 179 -11.40 -28.16 7.91
C ASP A 179 -9.94 -28.46 8.32
N SER A 180 -8.96 -27.80 7.71
CA SER A 180 -7.55 -27.96 8.02
C SER A 180 -6.79 -26.64 8.01
N LEU A 181 -5.80 -26.52 8.88
CA LEU A 181 -4.80 -25.46 8.91
C LEU A 181 -3.45 -26.04 8.44
N LEU A 182 -2.89 -25.48 7.36
CA LEU A 182 -1.56 -25.78 6.86
C LEU A 182 -0.56 -24.83 7.54
N VAL A 183 0.42 -25.37 8.25
CA VAL A 183 1.45 -24.58 8.93
C VAL A 183 2.77 -24.71 8.16
N TYR A 184 3.27 -23.57 7.69
CA TYR A 184 4.52 -23.44 6.97
C TYR A 184 5.56 -22.76 7.85
N MET A 185 6.79 -23.29 7.84
CA MET A 185 7.97 -22.60 8.36
C MET A 185 8.65 -21.85 7.22
N VAL A 186 9.01 -20.59 7.47
CA VAL A 186 9.80 -19.76 6.55
C VAL A 186 11.21 -19.66 7.10
N ASP A 187 12.19 -20.16 6.34
CA ASP A 187 13.59 -20.18 6.75
C ASP A 187 14.17 -18.75 6.89
N PRO A 188 15.17 -18.54 7.76
CA PRO A 188 15.82 -17.23 7.91
C PRO A 188 16.38 -16.69 6.60
N ASP A 189 16.39 -15.37 6.44
CA ASP A 189 17.03 -14.74 5.28
C ASP A 189 18.51 -15.14 5.20
N PRO A 190 18.98 -15.71 4.09
CA PRO A 190 20.36 -16.18 3.96
C PRO A 190 21.37 -15.05 3.72
N ARG A 191 20.91 -13.82 3.43
CA ARG A 191 21.79 -12.69 3.15
C ARG A 191 22.50 -12.23 4.42
N SER A 192 23.61 -11.54 4.20
CA SER A 192 24.44 -10.97 5.26
C SER A 192 24.98 -9.61 4.85
N TYR A 193 25.31 -8.77 5.84
CA TYR A 193 25.94 -7.46 5.62
C TYR A 193 27.18 -7.28 6.48
N ILE A 194 28.06 -6.36 6.08
CA ILE A 194 29.22 -5.94 6.86
C ILE A 194 28.74 -4.87 7.83
N ASN A 195 28.86 -5.12 9.13
CA ASN A 195 28.48 -4.20 10.20
C ASN A 195 29.59 -3.16 10.45
N PRO A 196 29.33 -2.03 11.13
CA PRO A 196 30.35 -0.98 11.34
C PRO A 196 31.63 -1.42 12.06
N ASP A 197 31.61 -2.56 12.76
CA ASP A 197 32.80 -3.19 13.36
C ASP A 197 33.57 -4.11 12.39
N ASN A 198 33.27 -4.05 11.09
CA ASN A 198 33.78 -4.90 10.01
C ASN A 198 33.48 -6.40 10.15
N THR A 199 32.50 -6.77 10.98
CA THR A 199 32.07 -8.16 11.11
C THR A 199 30.88 -8.47 10.21
N LEU A 200 30.74 -9.73 9.79
CA LEU A 200 29.61 -10.19 9.00
C LEU A 200 28.41 -10.50 9.91
N ARG A 201 27.24 -9.96 9.59
CA ARG A 201 25.98 -10.14 10.35
C ARG A 201 24.86 -10.64 9.45
N PRO A 202 23.87 -11.40 9.98
CA PRO A 202 22.64 -11.69 9.23
C PRO A 202 21.97 -10.39 8.75
N TRP A 203 21.39 -10.41 7.56
CA TRP A 203 20.82 -9.21 6.90
C TRP A 203 19.68 -8.56 7.69
N ILE A 204 18.78 -9.39 8.23
CA ILE A 204 17.56 -8.94 8.89
C ILE A 204 17.87 -8.52 10.33
N LEU A 205 17.44 -7.31 10.68
CA LEU A 205 17.53 -6.74 12.04
C LEU A 205 16.18 -6.65 12.73
N TRP A 206 15.11 -6.48 11.95
CA TRP A 206 13.74 -6.33 12.43
C TRP A 206 12.86 -7.47 11.94
N ALA A 207 12.06 -8.03 12.82
CA ALA A 207 11.30 -9.25 12.61
C ALA A 207 9.91 -9.01 12.02
N ASP A 208 9.49 -7.75 11.92
CA ASP A 208 8.25 -7.26 11.31
C ASP A 208 8.54 -6.17 10.27
N ASP A 209 7.52 -5.87 9.45
CA ASP A 209 7.48 -4.87 8.39
C ASP A 209 6.29 -3.90 8.57
N ASP A 210 5.85 -3.68 9.82
CA ASP A 210 4.78 -2.73 10.13
C ASP A 210 5.28 -1.28 9.92
N ALA A 211 6.46 -0.94 10.46
CA ALA A 211 7.06 0.37 10.25
C ALA A 211 7.59 0.56 8.81
N TYR A 212 7.32 1.71 8.20
CA TYR A 212 7.72 2.03 6.84
C TYR A 212 9.13 2.65 6.79
N VAL A 213 10.10 1.93 6.20
CA VAL A 213 11.45 2.44 5.96
C VAL A 213 11.46 3.34 4.72
N ASN A 214 11.80 4.62 4.88
CA ASN A 214 11.77 5.62 3.81
C ASN A 214 12.86 6.69 4.03
N SER A 215 13.06 7.55 3.03
CA SER A 215 14.09 8.60 3.04
C SER A 215 13.51 10.02 2.88
N THR A 216 12.17 10.13 2.92
CA THR A 216 11.44 11.32 2.47
C THR A 216 10.54 11.92 3.54
N PHE A 217 10.14 11.16 4.58
CA PHE A 217 9.14 11.64 5.54
C PHE A 217 9.74 12.49 6.66
N ALA A 218 11.00 12.25 7.03
CA ALA A 218 11.66 12.96 8.12
C ALA A 218 12.03 14.41 7.78
N LEU A 219 12.14 15.26 8.80
CA LEU A 219 12.72 16.59 8.71
C LEU A 219 14.14 16.62 9.32
N ASN A 220 15.11 16.96 8.49
CA ASN A 220 16.54 17.07 8.85
C ASN A 220 17.07 15.83 9.61
N PRO A 221 16.90 14.61 9.06
CA PRO A 221 17.39 13.40 9.72
C PRO A 221 18.92 13.42 9.85
N PRO A 222 19.50 12.72 10.84
CA PRO A 222 20.94 12.65 10.98
C PRO A 222 21.60 11.97 9.78
N THR A 223 20.92 11.01 9.15
CA THR A 223 21.36 10.30 7.94
C THR A 223 20.21 10.01 6.98
N ILE A 224 20.52 9.49 5.80
CA ILE A 224 19.52 9.06 4.83
C ILE A 224 18.85 7.78 5.32
N GLY A 225 17.51 7.81 5.36
CA GLY A 225 16.70 6.68 5.79
C GLY A 225 16.18 6.81 7.22
N VAL A 226 14.92 6.47 7.43
CA VAL A 226 14.25 6.44 8.73
C VAL A 226 13.22 5.32 8.74
N ALA A 227 12.92 4.77 9.91
CA ALA A 227 11.70 3.98 10.11
C ALA A 227 10.58 4.89 10.59
N THR A 228 9.51 5.03 9.78
CA THR A 228 8.29 5.75 10.14
C THR A 228 7.27 4.79 10.75
N LEU A 229 6.66 5.20 11.86
CA LEU A 229 5.53 4.54 12.49
C LEU A 229 4.31 5.44 12.38
N ASP A 230 3.19 4.92 11.89
CA ASP A 230 1.94 5.67 11.68
C ASP A 230 0.69 4.81 12.00
N GLY A 231 -0.48 5.23 11.52
CA GLY A 231 -1.78 4.57 11.71
C GLY A 231 -2.22 3.65 10.56
N MET A 232 -1.34 3.34 9.61
CA MET A 232 -1.55 2.37 8.55
C MET A 232 -0.99 1.01 8.93
N ASP A 233 -1.63 -0.05 8.47
CA ASP A 233 -1.05 -1.39 8.52
C ASP A 233 0.00 -1.58 7.42
N ARG A 234 0.75 -2.69 7.52
CA ARG A 234 1.77 -3.12 6.55
C ARG A 234 1.31 -3.22 5.08
N THR A 235 0.00 -3.19 4.81
CA THR A 235 -0.54 -3.20 3.44
C THR A 235 -0.69 -1.80 2.83
N GLY A 236 -0.40 -0.76 3.62
CA GLY A 236 -0.62 0.64 3.28
C GLY A 236 -2.08 1.06 3.45
N TYR A 237 -2.87 0.37 4.28
CA TYR A 237 -4.27 0.69 4.54
C TYR A 237 -4.49 0.95 6.04
N PRO A 238 -5.43 1.82 6.46
CA PRO A 238 -5.62 2.15 7.87
C PRO A 238 -5.95 0.92 8.73
N TYR A 239 -5.47 0.90 9.98
CA TYR A 239 -5.84 -0.14 10.94
C TYR A 239 -7.34 -0.16 11.28
N MET A 240 -8.00 1.00 11.31
CA MET A 240 -9.44 1.13 11.60
C MET A 240 -10.15 2.12 10.65
N PRO A 241 -10.40 1.74 9.39
CA PRO A 241 -11.06 2.61 8.41
C PRO A 241 -12.55 2.87 8.72
N ASP A 242 -13.19 1.99 9.50
CA ASP A 242 -14.60 2.11 9.91
C ASP A 242 -14.77 2.96 11.19
N ASP A 243 -13.73 3.04 12.04
CA ASP A 243 -13.67 3.93 13.21
C ASP A 243 -12.37 4.76 13.25
N PRO A 244 -12.11 5.58 12.22
CA PRO A 244 -10.82 6.22 11.97
C PRO A 244 -10.37 7.30 12.95
N ASN A 245 -11.16 7.65 13.98
CA ASN A 245 -10.71 8.55 15.04
C ASN A 245 -10.30 7.79 16.33
N VAL A 246 -10.36 6.46 16.32
CA VAL A 246 -9.86 5.66 17.44
C VAL A 246 -8.36 5.85 17.54
N ASN A 247 -7.92 6.19 18.75
CA ASN A 247 -6.52 6.21 19.13
C ASN A 247 -6.16 4.86 19.74
N GLY A 248 -5.03 4.31 19.33
CA GLY A 248 -4.57 3.02 19.85
C GLY A 248 -3.18 2.65 19.37
N LEU A 249 -2.76 1.45 19.80
CA LEU A 249 -1.49 0.88 19.37
C LEU A 249 -1.54 0.58 17.87
N ALA A 250 -0.65 1.23 17.12
CA ALA A 250 -0.52 1.07 15.68
C ALA A 250 0.75 0.25 15.36
N ASP A 251 1.67 0.84 14.60
CA ASP A 251 2.90 0.20 14.15
C ASP A 251 3.83 -0.26 15.27
N LYS A 252 4.62 -1.27 14.89
CA LYS A 252 5.71 -1.81 15.69
C LYS A 252 6.95 -1.96 14.83
N LEU A 253 8.09 -1.84 15.49
CA LEU A 253 9.38 -2.20 14.93
C LEU A 253 10.11 -3.07 15.94
N THR A 254 10.01 -4.39 15.76
CA THR A 254 10.52 -5.40 16.71
C THR A 254 11.81 -6.00 16.22
N SER A 255 12.86 -5.99 17.03
CA SER A 255 14.13 -6.61 16.64
C SER A 255 14.01 -8.14 16.56
N VAL A 256 14.82 -8.75 15.70
CA VAL A 256 15.12 -10.19 15.80
C VAL A 256 15.76 -10.51 17.17
N PRO A 257 15.83 -11.79 17.60
CA PRO A 257 16.53 -12.15 18.84
C PRO A 257 17.99 -11.70 18.82
N ILE A 258 18.46 -11.08 19.91
CA ILE A 258 19.83 -10.63 20.10
C ILE A 258 20.45 -11.39 21.27
N ASN A 259 21.68 -11.85 21.12
CA ASN A 259 22.45 -12.35 22.25
C ASN A 259 22.94 -11.18 23.11
N LEU A 260 22.27 -10.93 24.23
CA LEU A 260 22.65 -9.92 25.22
C LEU A 260 23.19 -10.54 26.52
N ALA A 261 23.65 -11.80 26.50
CA ALA A 261 24.17 -12.51 27.65
C ALA A 261 25.58 -12.04 28.05
N TYR A 262 25.70 -10.76 28.44
CA TYR A 262 26.93 -10.12 28.91
C TYR A 262 26.83 -9.78 30.41
N PRO A 263 27.98 -9.64 31.11
CA PRO A 263 27.98 -9.14 32.48
C PRO A 263 27.39 -7.72 32.58
N PRO A 264 26.63 -7.38 33.64
CA PRO A 264 26.15 -6.01 33.85
C PRO A 264 27.27 -4.95 33.89
N GLY A 265 28.50 -5.36 34.23
CA GLY A 265 29.68 -4.49 34.26
C GLY A 265 30.22 -4.09 32.89
N ASP A 266 29.79 -4.73 31.79
CA ASP A 266 30.23 -4.41 30.43
C ASP A 266 29.60 -3.10 29.90
N SER A 267 28.70 -2.46 30.65
CA SER A 267 28.04 -1.19 30.32
C SER A 267 27.38 -1.18 28.94
N ILE A 268 26.13 -1.66 28.88
CA ILE A 268 25.36 -1.78 27.64
C ILE A 268 24.42 -0.60 27.51
N TYR A 269 24.45 0.06 26.34
CA TYR A 269 23.52 1.13 26.00
C TYR A 269 22.86 0.87 24.66
N LEU A 270 21.54 1.07 24.65
CA LEU A 270 20.75 1.31 23.45
C LEU A 270 20.67 2.82 23.23
N SER A 271 20.92 3.26 22.02
CA SER A 271 20.67 4.63 21.58
C SER A 271 19.90 4.66 20.27
N PHE A 272 19.15 5.71 20.05
CA PHE A 272 18.41 5.95 18.80
C PHE A 272 18.10 7.45 18.71
N PHE A 273 17.80 7.91 17.51
CA PHE A 273 17.24 9.23 17.27
C PHE A 273 15.74 9.08 16.99
N CYS A 274 14.95 10.05 17.43
CA CYS A 274 13.52 10.10 17.11
C CYS A 274 13.03 11.52 16.84
N GLU A 275 12.03 11.63 15.98
CA GLU A 275 11.32 12.86 15.62
C GLU A 275 9.82 12.57 15.50
N PRO A 276 8.93 13.37 16.11
CA PRO A 276 7.49 13.33 15.82
C PRO A 276 7.16 14.14 14.56
N ILE A 277 6.06 13.80 13.88
CA ILE A 277 5.45 14.54 12.74
C ILE A 277 6.26 14.47 11.44
N GLY A 278 7.52 14.93 11.47
CA GLY A 278 8.34 15.11 10.27
C GLY A 278 7.62 15.97 9.22
N ARG A 279 7.54 15.46 7.99
CA ARG A 279 6.85 16.10 6.87
C ARG A 279 5.36 15.80 6.83
N SER A 280 4.75 15.13 7.82
CA SER A 280 3.31 14.87 7.81
C SER A 280 2.48 16.16 7.69
N GLY A 281 1.20 16.01 7.36
CA GLY A 281 0.25 17.12 7.28
C GLY A 281 -0.19 17.70 8.63
N ASP A 282 0.35 17.20 9.74
CA ASP A 282 -0.14 17.49 11.09
C ASP A 282 0.50 18.78 11.64
N ASP A 283 -0.33 19.74 12.07
CA ASP A 283 0.15 21.02 12.59
C ASP A 283 0.72 20.89 14.03
N LEU A 284 0.29 19.88 14.78
CA LEU A 284 0.75 19.53 16.13
C LEU A 284 0.50 18.04 16.36
N ALA A 285 1.43 17.35 17.01
CA ALA A 285 1.17 16.00 17.50
C ALA A 285 0.21 16.03 18.69
N HIS A 286 -0.76 15.11 18.69
CA HIS A 286 -1.82 15.07 19.67
C HIS A 286 -1.29 14.57 21.03
N ALA A 287 -1.98 14.94 22.12
CA ALA A 287 -1.51 14.59 23.47
C ALA A 287 -1.68 13.10 23.80
N GLU A 288 -2.57 12.46 23.04
CA GLU A 288 -2.88 11.05 23.04
C GLU A 288 -1.82 10.21 22.32
N ASP A 289 -1.01 10.84 21.44
CA ASP A 289 0.02 10.15 20.66
C ASP A 289 1.29 9.94 21.48
N SER A 290 1.97 8.82 21.23
CA SER A 290 3.27 8.59 21.84
C SER A 290 4.13 7.59 21.08
N LEU A 291 5.44 7.80 21.12
CA LEU A 291 6.42 6.76 20.83
C LEU A 291 6.84 6.10 22.14
N ARG A 292 7.00 4.77 22.12
CA ARG A 292 7.52 4.01 23.27
C ARG A 292 8.53 2.95 22.86
N LEU A 293 9.43 2.66 23.79
CA LEU A 293 10.43 1.60 23.69
C LEU A 293 10.18 0.56 24.77
N GLU A 294 10.13 -0.69 24.34
CA GLU A 294 9.94 -1.87 25.18
C GLU A 294 11.12 -2.84 25.04
N LEU A 295 11.49 -3.49 26.14
CA LEU A 295 12.51 -4.53 26.18
C LEU A 295 11.88 -5.87 26.57
N TYR A 296 12.25 -6.94 25.87
CA TYR A 296 11.80 -8.29 26.15
C TYR A 296 12.75 -8.98 27.15
N ALA A 297 12.20 -9.52 28.24
CA ALA A 297 12.92 -10.32 29.22
C ALA A 297 12.75 -11.82 28.90
N PRO A 298 13.77 -12.51 28.32
CA PRO A 298 13.57 -13.84 27.72
C PRO A 298 13.12 -14.92 28.70
N ASN A 299 13.65 -14.88 29.92
CA ASN A 299 13.30 -15.87 30.95
C ASN A 299 11.90 -15.64 31.55
N GLU A 300 11.42 -14.40 31.56
CA GLU A 300 10.09 -14.04 32.08
C GLU A 300 9.02 -14.09 30.98
N GLN A 301 9.44 -14.10 29.72
CA GLN A 301 8.60 -14.01 28.53
C GLN A 301 7.68 -12.78 28.53
N THR A 302 8.15 -11.65 29.05
CA THR A 302 7.38 -10.41 29.14
C THR A 302 8.09 -9.23 28.49
N TRP A 303 7.30 -8.32 27.94
CA TRP A 303 7.75 -7.00 27.49
C TRP A 303 7.64 -6.00 28.64
N THR A 304 8.67 -5.16 28.81
CA THR A 304 8.68 -4.07 29.78
C THR A 304 8.93 -2.75 29.06
N ARG A 305 8.02 -1.77 29.19
CA ARG A 305 8.25 -0.40 28.71
C ARG A 305 9.36 0.25 29.53
N VAL A 306 10.41 0.72 28.87
CA VAL A 306 11.58 1.36 29.51
C VAL A 306 11.72 2.84 29.20
N TRP A 307 11.11 3.31 28.10
CA TRP A 307 11.12 4.72 27.69
C TRP A 307 9.85 5.04 26.89
N SER A 308 9.43 6.30 26.91
CA SER A 308 8.35 6.84 26.07
C SER A 308 8.46 8.36 25.95
N SER A 309 8.02 8.91 24.82
CA SER A 309 7.83 10.34 24.61
C SER A 309 6.40 10.60 24.13
N PRO A 310 5.68 11.56 24.73
CA PRO A 310 4.37 12.01 24.22
C PRO A 310 4.55 12.88 22.97
N GLY A 311 3.48 13.03 22.17
CA GLY A 311 3.41 13.92 21.00
C GLY A 311 3.46 15.43 21.32
N THR A 312 3.33 15.82 22.60
CA THR A 312 3.07 17.23 22.99
C THR A 312 4.25 18.21 22.88
N ALA A 313 5.43 17.80 22.41
CA ALA A 313 6.59 18.70 22.29
C ALA A 313 7.33 18.45 20.98
N ALA A 314 7.19 19.37 20.03
CA ALA A 314 7.99 19.43 18.81
C ALA A 314 9.42 19.88 19.15
N PRO A 315 10.44 19.02 19.11
CA PRO A 315 11.67 19.45 18.50
C PRO A 315 11.42 19.54 16.98
N ASP A 316 11.87 20.64 16.40
CA ASP A 316 12.02 20.87 14.95
C ASP A 316 13.14 20.00 14.32
N ARG A 317 13.49 18.89 14.99
CA ARG A 317 14.68 18.08 14.74
C ARG A 317 14.65 16.78 15.52
N PHE A 318 15.41 15.81 15.04
CA PHE A 318 15.70 14.58 15.76
C PHE A 318 16.33 14.82 17.14
N GLN A 319 15.88 14.05 18.12
CA GLN A 319 16.47 13.96 19.46
C GLN A 319 17.14 12.61 19.64
N GLN A 320 18.38 12.62 20.15
CA GLN A 320 19.08 11.40 20.52
C GLN A 320 18.69 10.95 21.93
N VAL A 321 18.31 9.69 22.07
CA VAL A 321 17.98 9.03 23.33
C VAL A 321 19.05 8.03 23.70
N MET A 322 19.44 7.98 24.98
CA MET A 322 20.42 7.04 25.53
C MET A 322 19.79 6.23 26.67
N VAL A 323 19.63 4.92 26.48
CA VAL A 323 18.99 4.01 27.44
C VAL A 323 20.00 2.95 27.93
N PRO A 324 20.41 3.00 29.22
CA PRO A 324 21.25 1.96 29.79
C PRO A 324 20.46 0.66 30.05
N ILE A 325 21.02 -0.49 29.67
CA ILE A 325 20.46 -1.81 29.98
C ILE A 325 21.24 -2.41 31.15
N THR A 326 20.73 -2.19 32.37
CA THR A 326 21.39 -2.60 33.62
C THR A 326 20.70 -3.77 34.32
N ASP A 327 19.41 -4.00 34.04
CA ASP A 327 18.64 -5.05 34.69
C ASP A 327 19.04 -6.43 34.14
N PRO A 328 19.54 -7.36 35.00
CA PRO A 328 19.98 -8.68 34.58
C PRO A 328 18.91 -9.55 33.90
N LYS A 329 17.62 -9.21 34.04
CA LYS A 329 16.53 -9.94 33.34
C LYS A 329 16.57 -9.77 31.82
N PHE A 330 17.12 -8.66 31.33
CA PHE A 330 17.30 -8.39 29.90
C PHE A 330 18.64 -8.93 29.36
N LEU A 331 19.64 -9.13 30.23
CA LEU A 331 20.99 -9.59 29.86
C LEU A 331 21.03 -11.11 29.65
N LYS A 332 20.32 -11.57 28.61
CA LYS A 332 20.10 -12.98 28.25
C LYS A 332 20.20 -13.20 26.75
N VAL A 333 20.41 -14.46 26.37
CA VAL A 333 20.21 -14.91 24.98
C VAL A 333 18.73 -14.77 24.66
N GLY A 334 18.40 -14.24 23.48
CA GLY A 334 17.02 -14.06 23.05
C GLY A 334 16.39 -12.71 23.45
N PHE A 335 17.19 -11.77 23.95
CA PHE A 335 16.75 -10.39 24.18
C PHE A 335 16.17 -9.79 22.89
N LYS A 336 15.13 -8.97 23.02
CA LYS A 336 14.56 -8.19 21.91
C LYS A 336 14.25 -6.78 22.39
N MET A 337 14.25 -5.85 21.45
CA MET A 337 13.73 -4.50 21.63
C MET A 337 12.56 -4.26 20.67
N ARG A 338 11.64 -3.39 21.06
CA ARG A 338 10.52 -2.99 20.21
C ARG A 338 10.22 -1.51 20.38
N PHE A 339 10.10 -0.82 19.26
CA PHE A 339 9.47 0.49 19.18
C PHE A 339 8.02 0.32 18.77
N SER A 340 7.14 1.17 19.28
CA SER A 340 5.74 1.22 18.84
C SER A 340 5.15 2.61 19.06
N ASN A 341 4.20 3.02 18.23
CA ASN A 341 3.42 4.23 18.43
C ASN A 341 2.01 3.91 18.97
N ASP A 342 1.49 4.81 19.79
CA ASP A 342 0.05 5.01 19.91
C ASP A 342 -0.30 6.22 19.03
N ALA A 343 -1.28 6.04 18.13
CA ALA A 343 -1.66 7.01 17.08
C ALA A 343 -3.15 6.87 16.71
N THR A 344 -3.67 7.81 15.92
CA THR A 344 -4.98 7.69 15.29
C THR A 344 -4.94 6.62 14.20
N LEU A 345 -5.85 5.64 14.27
CA LEU A 345 -5.85 4.43 13.42
C LEU A 345 -6.55 4.63 12.05
N GLY A 346 -6.77 5.87 11.65
CA GLY A 346 -7.55 6.26 10.48
C GLY A 346 -6.75 6.59 9.22
N GLY A 347 -5.42 6.47 9.24
CA GLY A 347 -4.54 6.77 8.11
C GLY A 347 -3.10 7.08 8.54
N PRO A 348 -2.26 7.53 7.59
CA PRO A 348 -0.85 7.88 7.81
C PRO A 348 -0.69 9.24 8.52
N VAL A 349 -1.25 9.35 9.72
CA VAL A 349 -1.21 10.54 10.59
C VAL A 349 -0.46 10.23 11.88
N ASP A 350 -0.15 11.25 12.68
CA ASP A 350 0.47 11.10 13.99
C ASP A 350 1.81 10.35 13.93
N GLN A 351 2.59 10.67 12.90
CA GLN A 351 3.78 9.92 12.51
C GLN A 351 4.93 10.09 13.52
N TRP A 352 5.73 9.04 13.68
CA TRP A 352 7.01 9.07 14.39
C TRP A 352 8.11 8.48 13.53
N HIS A 353 9.25 9.15 13.48
CA HIS A 353 10.43 8.71 12.74
C HIS A 353 11.53 8.27 13.71
N ILE A 354 12.19 7.17 13.39
CA ILE A 354 13.31 6.62 14.15
C ILE A 354 14.52 6.49 13.22
N ASP A 355 15.69 6.90 13.72
CA ASP A 355 16.96 6.77 13.01
C ASP A 355 18.08 6.30 13.96
N TYR A 356 19.15 5.75 13.41
CA TYR A 356 20.41 5.46 14.07
C TYR A 356 20.30 4.65 15.37
N VAL A 357 19.59 3.52 15.29
CA VAL A 357 19.49 2.56 16.39
C VAL A 357 20.84 1.88 16.58
N ARG A 358 21.45 2.04 17.76
CA ARG A 358 22.73 1.43 18.12
C ARG A 358 22.65 0.77 19.49
N LEU A 359 22.89 -0.53 19.53
CA LEU A 359 23.03 -1.33 20.75
C LEU A 359 24.44 -1.92 20.82
N ASP A 360 25.21 -1.54 21.84
CA ASP A 360 26.55 -2.07 22.07
C ASP A 360 26.97 -1.98 23.54
N ARG A 361 28.08 -2.66 23.86
CA ARG A 361 28.77 -2.64 25.15
C ARG A 361 29.87 -1.58 25.19
N ASN A 362 30.43 -1.35 26.37
CA ASN A 362 31.44 -0.32 26.65
C ASN A 362 30.99 1.10 26.29
N ARG A 363 29.66 1.33 26.30
CA ARG A 363 29.06 2.63 26.03
C ARG A 363 28.66 3.32 27.32
N THR A 364 28.51 4.64 27.27
CA THR A 364 28.04 5.44 28.41
C THR A 364 27.00 6.45 27.92
N ALA A 365 26.31 7.13 28.84
CA ALA A 365 25.38 8.20 28.48
C ALA A 365 26.03 9.38 27.72
N ALA A 366 27.36 9.50 27.74
CA ALA A 366 28.11 10.54 27.01
C ALA A 366 28.60 10.07 25.62
N ASP A 367 28.34 8.82 25.22
CA ASP A 367 28.69 8.29 23.90
C ASP A 367 27.62 8.69 22.85
N THR A 368 27.53 10.00 22.60
CA THR A 368 26.54 10.65 21.72
C THR A 368 27.09 11.02 20.35
N ILE A 369 28.41 10.91 20.14
CA ILE A 369 29.08 11.32 18.89
C ILE A 369 28.96 10.20 17.86
N LEU A 370 28.54 10.54 16.63
CA LEU A 370 28.57 9.64 15.48
C LEU A 370 29.76 10.00 14.60
N GLN A 371 30.66 9.06 14.36
CA GLN A 371 31.79 9.27 13.44
C GLN A 371 31.36 8.88 12.02
N ASP A 372 30.57 9.75 11.40
CA ASP A 372 29.81 9.41 10.19
C ASP A 372 29.54 10.64 9.31
N VAL A 373 29.69 10.49 7.99
CA VAL A 373 29.32 11.52 7.01
C VAL A 373 28.32 10.94 6.00
N ALA A 374 27.06 11.33 6.13
CA ALA A 374 25.99 10.74 5.33
C ALA A 374 25.32 11.75 4.41
N PHE A 375 24.62 11.23 3.39
CA PHE A 375 23.52 11.97 2.77
C PHE A 375 22.37 12.17 3.76
N VAL A 376 21.57 13.21 3.58
CA VAL A 376 20.41 13.52 4.45
C VAL A 376 19.09 13.11 3.79
N TYR A 377 18.94 13.37 2.49
CA TYR A 377 17.75 13.04 1.72
C TYR A 377 18.11 12.31 0.44
N GLN A 378 17.17 11.52 -0.07
CA GLN A 378 17.27 10.90 -1.37
C GLN A 378 16.95 11.91 -2.49
N GLU A 379 17.69 11.84 -3.60
CA GLU A 379 17.35 12.57 -4.83
C GLU A 379 16.40 11.74 -5.71
N ALA A 380 15.50 12.43 -6.42
CA ALA A 380 14.48 11.82 -7.26
C ALA A 380 14.76 11.93 -8.76
N GLY A 381 15.72 12.73 -9.20
CA GLY A 381 16.05 12.80 -10.62
C GLY A 381 17.27 13.63 -11.00
N LEU A 382 17.79 13.38 -12.20
CA LEU A 382 18.77 14.25 -12.88
C LEU A 382 18.13 15.12 -13.96
N LEU A 383 16.80 15.22 -13.92
CA LEU A 383 15.99 16.04 -14.81
C LEU A 383 15.71 17.40 -14.15
N GLN A 384 15.51 18.44 -14.95
CA GLN A 384 15.41 19.82 -14.43
C GLN A 384 14.06 20.11 -13.78
N THR A 385 12.96 19.73 -14.44
CA THR A 385 11.60 20.13 -14.05
C THR A 385 10.75 18.94 -13.61
N PHE A 386 10.86 17.83 -14.32
CA PHE A 386 10.08 16.64 -14.08
C PHE A 386 10.92 15.57 -13.40
N THR A 387 10.29 14.66 -12.66
CA THR A 387 10.90 13.40 -12.23
C THR A 387 10.69 12.28 -13.26
N SER A 388 9.78 12.44 -14.24
CA SER A 388 9.68 11.57 -15.42
C SER A 388 9.09 12.34 -16.59
N VAL A 389 9.47 11.94 -17.80
CA VAL A 389 9.03 12.53 -19.07
C VAL A 389 8.72 11.38 -20.02
N PRO A 390 7.71 11.51 -20.91
CA PRO A 390 7.45 10.49 -21.91
C PRO A 390 8.69 10.24 -22.78
N TYR A 391 9.05 8.97 -22.97
CA TYR A 391 10.22 8.53 -23.72
C TYR A 391 10.26 9.11 -25.14
N ALA A 392 9.13 9.05 -25.85
CA ALA A 392 8.97 9.61 -27.18
C ALA A 392 9.27 11.12 -27.24
N LYS A 393 9.08 11.84 -26.14
CA LYS A 393 9.41 13.27 -26.00
C LYS A 393 10.85 13.48 -25.57
N PHE A 394 11.31 12.70 -24.61
CA PHE A 394 12.68 12.77 -24.11
C PHE A 394 13.69 12.62 -25.26
N ILE A 395 13.53 11.62 -26.13
CA ILE A 395 14.47 11.35 -27.24
C ILE A 395 14.52 12.45 -28.31
N GLN A 396 13.51 13.33 -28.39
CA GLN A 396 13.49 14.44 -29.34
C GLN A 396 14.46 15.56 -28.92
N ALA A 397 14.61 15.78 -27.62
CA ALA A 397 15.48 16.82 -27.08
C ALA A 397 16.03 16.46 -25.68
N PRO A 398 16.86 15.39 -25.53
CA PRO A 398 17.29 14.88 -24.22
C PRO A 398 17.91 15.95 -23.33
N GLY A 399 18.85 16.72 -23.89
CA GLY A 399 19.56 17.78 -23.15
C GLY A 399 18.66 18.90 -22.61
N SER A 400 17.47 19.10 -23.18
CA SER A 400 16.51 20.11 -22.71
C SER A 400 15.76 19.71 -21.45
N TYR A 401 15.72 18.40 -21.14
CA TYR A 401 15.07 17.86 -19.95
C TYR A 401 16.05 17.62 -18.79
N MET A 402 17.35 17.51 -19.07
CA MET A 402 18.37 17.28 -18.06
C MET A 402 18.62 18.52 -17.19
N ALA A 403 18.77 18.31 -15.89
CA ALA A 403 19.20 19.33 -14.95
C ALA A 403 20.60 19.86 -15.32
N GLN A 404 20.88 21.12 -15.00
CA GLN A 404 22.22 21.68 -15.17
C GLN A 404 23.16 21.20 -14.07
N GLN A 405 22.66 21.13 -12.84
CA GLN A 405 23.35 20.61 -11.67
C GLN A 405 22.30 20.06 -10.69
N VAL A 406 22.75 19.22 -9.77
CA VAL A 406 21.99 18.76 -8.60
C VAL A 406 22.81 19.08 -7.35
N ASP A 407 22.16 19.63 -6.34
CA ASP A 407 22.77 19.97 -5.05
C ASP A 407 22.20 19.04 -3.99
N LEU A 408 23.05 18.22 -3.39
CA LEU A 408 22.64 17.21 -2.40
C LEU A 408 23.12 17.60 -1.01
N GLU A 409 22.20 17.60 -0.05
CA GLU A 409 22.53 17.85 1.34
C GLU A 409 23.22 16.63 1.96
N GLN A 410 24.38 16.88 2.55
CA GLN A 410 25.15 15.94 3.36
C GLN A 410 25.34 16.51 4.75
N ARG A 411 25.58 15.62 5.71
CA ARG A 411 25.83 15.98 7.10
C ARG A 411 27.06 15.24 7.62
N ASN A 412 27.98 15.99 8.19
CA ASN A 412 29.04 15.41 9.01
C ASN A 412 28.55 15.36 10.46
N ASN A 413 28.24 14.17 10.95
CA ASN A 413 27.76 13.94 12.30
C ASN A 413 28.89 13.89 13.34
N ASP A 414 30.16 13.89 12.90
CA ASP A 414 31.32 13.94 13.80
C ASP A 414 31.53 15.37 14.34
N THR A 415 32.16 15.47 15.50
CA THR A 415 32.62 16.73 16.10
C THR A 415 33.94 17.22 15.51
N GLN A 416 34.56 16.44 14.62
CA GLN A 416 35.79 16.77 13.92
C GLN A 416 35.52 17.02 12.43
N ASP A 417 36.30 17.94 11.86
CA ASP A 417 36.27 18.16 10.41
C ASP A 417 36.74 16.90 9.67
N LYS A 418 36.07 16.59 8.57
CA LYS A 418 36.37 15.44 7.70
C LYS A 418 36.83 15.90 6.34
N PHE A 419 37.75 15.13 5.73
CA PHE A 419 38.05 15.24 4.31
C PHE A 419 36.98 14.51 3.52
N ILE A 420 36.19 15.25 2.73
CA ILE A 420 35.02 14.71 2.02
C ILE A 420 35.15 14.99 0.52
N THR A 421 34.94 13.94 -0.28
CA THR A 421 34.87 13.99 -1.75
C THR A 421 33.66 13.21 -2.24
N TRP A 422 33.08 13.59 -3.37
CA TRP A 422 31.84 12.96 -3.86
C TRP A 422 31.82 12.76 -5.38
N GLY A 423 30.86 11.98 -5.85
CA GLY A 423 30.61 11.73 -7.26
C GLY A 423 29.31 10.97 -7.49
N TYR A 424 29.05 10.67 -8.77
CA TYR A 424 27.89 9.91 -9.20
C TYR A 424 28.11 9.13 -10.49
N GLY A 425 27.32 8.08 -10.66
CA GLY A 425 27.32 7.23 -11.83
C GLY A 425 25.90 6.91 -12.24
N VAL A 426 25.70 6.67 -13.53
CA VAL A 426 24.41 6.30 -14.09
C VAL A 426 24.61 5.12 -15.02
N THR A 427 23.71 4.14 -14.94
CA THR A 427 23.65 2.98 -15.84
C THR A 427 22.22 2.80 -16.33
N SER A 428 22.01 2.63 -17.63
CA SER A 428 20.70 2.27 -18.19
C SER A 428 20.56 0.76 -18.37
N ASP A 429 19.31 0.30 -18.34
CA ASP A 429 18.90 -1.05 -18.70
C ASP A 429 19.17 -1.41 -20.18
N CYS A 430 19.30 -0.41 -21.06
CA CYS A 430 19.76 -0.58 -22.44
C CYS A 430 21.29 -0.46 -22.63
N GLY A 431 22.08 -0.52 -21.56
CA GLY A 431 23.53 -0.73 -21.61
C GLY A 431 24.39 0.53 -21.75
N TRP A 432 23.80 1.73 -21.65
CA TRP A 432 24.58 2.97 -21.54
C TRP A 432 25.04 3.19 -20.10
N SER A 433 26.22 3.77 -19.92
CA SER A 433 26.68 4.16 -18.59
C SER A 433 27.59 5.37 -18.64
N ALA A 434 27.55 6.18 -17.59
CA ALA A 434 28.45 7.30 -17.38
C ALA A 434 28.84 7.43 -15.90
N THR A 435 29.99 8.03 -15.64
CA THR A 435 30.49 8.28 -14.29
C THR A 435 31.12 9.66 -14.25
N ARG A 436 30.88 10.37 -13.15
CA ARG A 436 31.30 11.73 -12.87
C ARG A 436 31.74 11.77 -11.41
N GLY A 437 32.86 12.38 -11.07
CA GLY A 437 33.31 12.32 -9.68
C GLY A 437 34.59 13.09 -9.38
N SER A 438 35.08 12.86 -8.18
CA SER A 438 36.16 13.67 -7.58
C SER A 438 35.78 15.15 -7.50
N TYR A 439 34.48 15.41 -7.27
CA TYR A 439 33.97 16.74 -7.01
C TYR A 439 34.16 17.10 -5.54
N GLY A 440 34.44 18.38 -5.33
CA GLY A 440 34.58 18.96 -3.99
C GLY A 440 35.80 18.47 -3.22
N ASN A 441 36.30 19.32 -2.34
CA ASN A 441 37.14 18.93 -1.22
C ASN A 441 36.68 19.81 -0.05
N ASN A 442 35.97 19.24 0.91
CA ASN A 442 35.64 19.95 2.14
C ASN A 442 36.48 19.36 3.27
N ILE A 443 37.26 20.20 3.95
CA ILE A 443 38.19 19.82 5.04
C ILE A 443 38.15 20.77 6.23
N SER A 444 37.29 21.78 6.21
CA SER A 444 37.32 22.85 7.21
C SER A 444 35.94 23.40 7.50
N ASN A 445 35.62 23.52 8.79
CA ASN A 445 34.34 23.98 9.31
C ASN A 445 33.14 23.13 8.84
N ASN A 446 33.34 21.82 8.68
CA ASN A 446 32.26 20.89 8.39
C ASN A 446 31.86 20.03 9.60
N ALA A 447 32.60 20.05 10.71
CA ALA A 447 32.23 19.38 11.95
C ALA A 447 30.79 19.71 12.41
N SER A 448 30.00 18.68 12.69
CA SER A 448 28.64 18.77 13.24
C SER A 448 27.73 19.72 12.44
N SER A 449 27.83 19.68 11.12
CA SER A 449 27.14 20.62 10.23
C SER A 449 26.61 19.96 8.97
N ASN A 450 25.55 20.58 8.41
CA ASN A 450 25.04 20.26 7.08
C ASN A 450 25.78 21.10 6.03
N PHE A 451 26.00 20.52 4.87
CA PHE A 451 26.58 21.21 3.71
C PHE A 451 26.05 20.61 2.41
N ASN A 452 26.05 21.42 1.35
CA ASN A 452 25.62 20.94 0.03
C ASN A 452 26.82 20.45 -0.77
N SER A 453 26.66 19.27 -1.35
CA SER A 453 27.53 18.71 -2.38
C SER A 453 26.97 19.05 -3.76
N VAL A 454 27.75 19.76 -4.57
CA VAL A 454 27.35 20.20 -5.91
C VAL A 454 27.77 19.14 -6.93
N HIS A 455 26.82 18.70 -7.76
CA HIS A 455 27.03 17.69 -8.81
C HIS A 455 26.62 18.26 -10.18
N PRO A 456 27.57 18.67 -11.02
CA PRO A 456 27.27 19.09 -12.39
C PRO A 456 26.64 17.93 -13.18
N VAL A 457 25.53 18.21 -13.88
CA VAL A 457 24.83 17.24 -14.74
C VAL A 457 25.01 17.67 -16.18
N ASN A 458 24.07 18.38 -16.80
CA ASN A 458 24.20 18.86 -18.17
C ASN A 458 24.88 20.24 -18.22
N SER A 459 26.01 20.37 -17.53
CA SER A 459 26.80 21.60 -17.47
C SER A 459 28.30 21.30 -17.28
N GLY A 460 29.12 22.35 -17.27
CA GLY A 460 30.57 22.22 -17.07
C GLY A 460 31.32 21.68 -18.29
N ALA A 461 32.53 21.17 -18.05
CA ALA A 461 33.43 20.69 -19.11
C ALA A 461 33.09 19.30 -19.65
N ASP A 462 32.29 18.52 -18.91
CA ASP A 462 31.89 17.15 -19.26
C ASP A 462 30.39 16.94 -18.95
N PRO A 463 29.49 17.60 -19.72
CA PRO A 463 28.06 17.51 -19.51
C PRO A 463 27.57 16.07 -19.65
N LEU A 464 26.63 15.68 -18.80
CA LEU A 464 25.95 14.40 -18.82
C LEU A 464 24.55 14.59 -19.38
N VAL A 465 24.26 13.87 -20.46
CA VAL A 465 22.95 13.74 -21.06
C VAL A 465 22.68 12.25 -21.20
N TYR A 466 21.51 11.79 -20.77
CA TYR A 466 21.17 10.38 -20.94
C TYR A 466 21.13 10.00 -22.42
N ASP A 467 21.83 8.92 -22.75
CA ASP A 467 21.73 8.29 -24.05
C ASP A 467 20.91 7.01 -23.90
N VAL A 468 19.65 7.12 -24.32
CA VAL A 468 18.65 6.05 -24.26
C VAL A 468 18.22 5.61 -25.65
N ALA A 469 19.03 5.89 -26.68
CA ALA A 469 18.70 5.57 -28.07
C ALA A 469 18.65 4.04 -28.33
N ALA A 470 19.30 3.25 -27.49
CA ALA A 470 19.27 1.79 -27.55
C ALA A 470 18.06 1.17 -26.82
N CYS A 471 17.32 1.97 -26.05
CA CYS A 471 16.07 1.56 -25.43
C CYS A 471 14.94 1.60 -26.50
N ASN A 472 13.85 0.85 -26.30
CA ASN A 472 12.79 0.74 -27.30
C ASN A 472 11.69 1.80 -27.14
N ASP A 473 11.11 1.86 -25.94
CA ASP A 473 9.86 2.57 -25.64
C ASP A 473 9.82 3.16 -24.21
N ALA A 474 10.63 2.64 -23.32
CA ALA A 474 10.94 3.19 -22.01
C ALA A 474 12.42 2.97 -21.70
N ALA A 475 12.96 3.76 -20.78
CA ALA A 475 14.31 3.62 -20.26
C ALA A 475 14.32 3.69 -18.74
N PHE A 476 15.04 2.76 -18.11
CA PHE A 476 15.22 2.72 -16.66
C PHE A 476 16.71 2.95 -16.37
N LEU A 477 17.02 4.11 -15.79
CA LEU A 477 18.39 4.49 -15.47
C LEU A 477 18.61 4.43 -13.97
N THR A 478 19.47 3.53 -13.52
CA THR A 478 19.95 3.52 -12.14
C THR A 478 21.02 4.57 -11.97
N ALA A 479 20.72 5.61 -11.20
CA ALA A 479 21.68 6.62 -10.80
C ALA A 479 22.14 6.34 -9.37
N LYS A 480 23.44 6.51 -9.12
CA LYS A 480 24.10 6.22 -7.85
C LYS A 480 25.01 7.38 -7.49
N PHE A 481 24.72 8.07 -6.39
CA PHE A 481 25.63 9.02 -5.78
C PHE A 481 26.45 8.34 -4.69
N TRP A 482 27.67 8.81 -4.48
CA TRP A 482 28.49 8.41 -3.34
C TRP A 482 29.24 9.60 -2.76
N THR A 483 29.48 9.53 -1.46
CA THR A 483 30.43 10.35 -0.73
C THR A 483 31.54 9.48 -0.18
N ASN A 484 32.72 10.05 0.03
CA ASN A 484 33.84 9.39 0.66
C ASN A 484 34.38 10.31 1.75
N ALA A 485 34.30 9.86 2.99
CA ALA A 485 34.94 10.49 4.13
C ALA A 485 35.91 9.52 4.82
N THR A 486 36.86 10.06 5.60
CA THR A 486 37.77 9.24 6.40
C THR A 486 38.16 9.96 7.68
N PRO A 487 38.09 9.31 8.86
CA PRO A 487 37.44 8.02 9.14
C PRO A 487 35.92 8.14 9.10
N ASP A 488 35.27 7.07 8.65
CA ASP A 488 33.82 6.90 8.56
C ASP A 488 33.43 5.49 9.03
N VAL A 489 32.36 5.38 9.81
CA VAL A 489 31.94 4.14 10.48
C VAL A 489 30.75 3.50 9.77
N CYS A 490 29.87 4.23 9.06
CA CYS A 490 28.68 3.65 8.43
C CYS A 490 28.65 3.83 6.90
N ALA A 491 29.34 2.94 6.19
CA ALA A 491 29.47 3.06 4.73
C ALA A 491 28.19 2.88 3.88
N TYR A 492 27.04 2.50 4.47
CA TYR A 492 25.80 2.30 3.69
C TYR A 492 25.08 3.62 3.40
N ASN A 493 25.17 4.60 4.30
CA ASN A 493 24.57 5.92 4.12
C ASN A 493 25.45 6.89 3.31
N ASP A 494 26.70 6.47 3.02
CA ASP A 494 27.62 7.14 2.10
C ASP A 494 27.17 7.07 0.64
N THR A 495 26.15 6.28 0.34
CA THR A 495 25.68 5.99 -1.01
C THR A 495 24.17 6.05 -1.06
N MET A 496 23.64 6.74 -2.07
CA MET A 496 22.22 6.66 -2.41
C MET A 496 22.06 6.26 -3.87
N ALA A 497 21.04 5.45 -4.14
CA ALA A 497 20.73 5.00 -5.48
C ALA A 497 19.23 5.02 -5.72
N TRP A 498 18.83 5.39 -6.93
CA TRP A 498 17.44 5.38 -7.36
C TRP A 498 17.35 5.04 -8.86
N THR A 499 16.15 4.66 -9.29
CA THR A 499 15.87 4.41 -10.70
C THR A 499 15.07 5.56 -11.27
N GLN A 500 15.69 6.28 -12.19
CA GLN A 500 15.06 7.27 -13.03
C GLN A 500 14.28 6.55 -14.14
N GLU A 501 12.95 6.63 -14.09
CA GLU A 501 12.08 6.11 -15.14
C GLU A 501 11.81 7.18 -16.20
N ILE A 502 12.01 6.83 -17.47
CA ILE A 502 11.61 7.62 -18.65
C ILE A 502 10.66 6.72 -19.45
N SER A 503 9.35 6.92 -19.28
CA SER A 503 8.33 5.96 -19.71
C SER A 503 7.22 6.65 -20.50
N ASN A 504 5.94 6.50 -20.17
CA ASN A 504 4.83 7.08 -20.93
C ASN A 504 4.08 8.20 -20.19
N TYR A 505 4.66 8.83 -19.16
CA TYR A 505 3.98 9.86 -18.38
C TYR A 505 4.90 11.02 -18.00
N TYR A 506 4.30 12.15 -17.62
CA TYR A 506 5.01 13.22 -16.91
C TYR A 506 4.77 13.09 -15.40
N SER A 507 5.77 13.37 -14.58
CA SER A 507 5.63 13.47 -13.13
C SER A 507 6.48 14.60 -12.56
N TYR A 508 5.99 15.22 -11.49
CA TYR A 508 6.75 16.19 -10.69
C TYR A 508 7.17 15.60 -9.34
N ASP A 509 6.34 14.69 -8.83
CA ASP A 509 6.50 13.96 -7.58
C ASP A 509 7.56 12.86 -7.71
N ASP A 510 8.21 12.50 -6.61
CA ASP A 510 9.17 11.38 -6.56
C ASP A 510 8.50 10.00 -6.39
N GLY A 511 7.19 9.98 -6.12
CA GLY A 511 6.41 8.77 -5.95
C GLY A 511 6.08 8.42 -4.52
N THR A 512 6.40 9.24 -3.52
CA THR A 512 5.90 9.07 -2.14
C THR A 512 4.98 10.22 -1.73
N ALA A 513 3.98 9.95 -0.88
CA ALA A 513 3.12 10.98 -0.30
C ALA A 513 3.38 11.16 1.20
N GLU A 514 3.88 12.32 1.60
CA GLU A 514 4.00 12.67 3.02
C GLU A 514 2.70 13.25 3.60
N ALA A 515 1.75 13.67 2.77
CA ALA A 515 0.45 14.19 3.23
C ALA A 515 -0.69 13.97 2.23
N GLY A 516 -1.92 14.31 2.64
CA GLY A 516 -3.11 14.35 1.78
C GLY A 516 -3.58 15.76 1.48
N TYR A 517 -4.03 16.01 0.24
CA TYR A 517 -4.68 17.24 -0.21
C TYR A 517 -6.15 17.00 -0.55
N SER A 518 -7.03 17.85 -0.05
CA SER A 518 -8.47 17.74 -0.31
C SER A 518 -9.14 19.09 -0.49
N LEU A 519 -10.18 19.08 -1.32
CA LEU A 519 -11.21 20.12 -1.35
C LEU A 519 -12.49 19.57 -0.74
N ASN A 520 -13.29 20.44 -0.14
CA ASN A 520 -14.47 20.06 0.66
C ASN A 520 -15.77 20.70 0.16
N GLN A 521 -15.90 20.90 -1.16
CA GLN A 521 -17.09 21.53 -1.75
C GLN A 521 -17.48 20.85 -3.05
N THR A 522 -18.78 20.61 -3.21
CA THR A 522 -19.36 20.14 -4.48
C THR A 522 -19.08 21.13 -5.61
N GLY A 523 -18.58 20.63 -6.74
CA GLY A 523 -18.21 21.43 -7.91
C GLY A 523 -16.82 22.08 -7.81
N ALA A 524 -16.07 21.83 -6.72
CA ALA A 524 -14.70 22.27 -6.60
C ALA A 524 -13.81 21.64 -7.69
N LYS A 525 -12.84 22.40 -8.19
CA LYS A 525 -11.96 21.97 -9.28
C LYS A 525 -10.50 21.98 -8.85
N GLN A 526 -9.75 20.99 -9.30
CA GLN A 526 -8.30 20.91 -9.16
C GLN A 526 -7.69 20.80 -10.56
N ALA A 527 -6.66 21.58 -10.83
CA ALA A 527 -5.98 21.64 -12.12
C ALA A 527 -4.47 21.77 -11.89
N TYR A 528 -3.72 20.80 -12.41
CA TYR A 528 -2.27 20.73 -12.31
C TYR A 528 -1.64 21.01 -13.67
N ARG A 529 -0.74 21.99 -13.73
CA ARG A 529 -0.14 22.47 -14.97
C ARG A 529 1.00 21.56 -15.46
N PHE A 530 0.94 21.19 -16.73
CA PHE A 530 2.03 20.54 -17.45
C PHE A 530 2.37 21.32 -18.72
N ASP A 531 3.66 21.37 -19.03
CA ASP A 531 4.18 21.99 -20.25
C ASP A 531 4.86 20.90 -21.09
N THR A 532 4.32 20.63 -22.28
CA THR A 532 4.88 19.65 -23.22
C THR A 532 5.57 20.33 -24.40
N GLN A 533 6.62 19.70 -24.94
CA GLN A 533 7.26 20.13 -26.17
C GLN A 533 6.54 19.51 -27.38
N GLY A 534 5.85 20.36 -28.13
CA GLY A 534 5.02 19.94 -29.26
C GLY A 534 3.76 19.20 -28.85
N GLU A 535 3.06 18.63 -29.83
CA GLU A 535 1.80 17.92 -29.60
C GLU A 535 2.04 16.48 -29.12
N ASP A 536 1.27 16.02 -28.14
CA ASP A 536 1.25 14.66 -27.62
C ASP A 536 -0.19 14.16 -27.41
N SER A 537 -0.38 12.86 -27.23
CA SER A 537 -1.70 12.24 -27.06
C SER A 537 -1.92 11.78 -25.62
N LEU A 538 -2.75 12.50 -24.87
CA LEU A 538 -3.13 12.16 -23.50
C LEU A 538 -4.24 11.10 -23.49
N ARG A 539 -4.07 10.02 -22.72
CA ARG A 539 -5.04 8.91 -22.65
C ARG A 539 -5.56 8.59 -21.25
N ALA A 540 -4.81 8.92 -20.19
CA ALA A 540 -5.21 8.64 -18.82
C ALA A 540 -4.51 9.60 -17.84
N LEU A 541 -4.99 9.63 -16.60
CA LEU A 541 -4.28 10.20 -15.46
C LEU A 541 -3.97 9.09 -14.47
N ARG A 542 -2.71 8.95 -14.04
CA ARG A 542 -2.36 8.18 -12.85
C ARG A 542 -2.46 9.10 -11.65
N MET A 543 -3.22 8.69 -10.64
CA MET A 543 -3.40 9.46 -9.41
C MET A 543 -3.22 8.54 -8.21
N TYR A 544 -2.61 9.06 -7.15
CA TYR A 544 -2.54 8.40 -5.86
C TYR A 544 -3.38 9.18 -4.84
N PHE A 545 -4.19 8.45 -4.08
CA PHE A 545 -4.95 9.00 -2.96
C PHE A 545 -4.40 8.37 -1.68
N SER A 546 -4.03 9.22 -0.72
CA SER A 546 -3.59 8.81 0.61
C SER A 546 -4.80 8.37 1.43
N PRO A 547 -4.83 7.14 1.99
CA PRO A 547 -6.00 6.57 2.64
C PRO A 547 -6.23 7.16 4.03
N ILE A 548 -6.63 8.43 4.09
CA ILE A 548 -6.95 9.15 5.33
C ILE A 548 -8.46 9.23 5.50
N PHE A 549 -8.99 8.59 6.54
CA PHE A 549 -10.43 8.42 6.79
C PHE A 549 -10.95 9.28 7.97
N THR A 550 -10.12 10.15 8.55
CA THR A 550 -10.42 10.91 9.79
C THR A 550 -11.76 11.68 9.76
N TYR A 551 -12.47 11.70 10.91
CA TYR A 551 -13.72 12.45 11.07
C TYR A 551 -13.44 13.88 11.58
N ASP A 552 -13.55 14.91 10.72
CA ASP A 552 -13.59 16.30 11.20
C ASP A 552 -14.39 17.28 10.30
N PRO A 553 -15.42 17.96 10.85
CA PRO A 553 -16.46 17.47 11.77
C PRO A 553 -17.47 16.58 11.01
N PRO A 554 -18.42 15.91 11.70
CA PRO A 554 -19.40 15.03 11.05
C PRO A 554 -20.13 15.69 9.87
N PRO A 555 -20.42 14.94 8.80
CA PRO A 555 -20.35 13.47 8.69
C PRO A 555 -18.96 12.90 8.40
N VAL A 556 -18.86 11.58 8.56
CA VAL A 556 -17.67 10.73 8.29
C VAL A 556 -17.02 11.08 6.95
N ASN A 557 -15.72 11.35 6.95
CA ASN A 557 -14.99 11.38 5.70
C ASN A 557 -14.67 9.94 5.27
N ASN A 558 -15.42 9.41 4.31
CA ASN A 558 -15.13 8.13 3.69
C ASN A 558 -14.70 8.42 2.24
N PRO A 559 -13.39 8.54 1.95
CA PRO A 559 -12.91 8.95 0.64
C PRO A 559 -13.44 8.09 -0.53
N PRO A 560 -13.61 6.75 -0.39
CA PRO A 560 -14.31 5.93 -1.40
C PRO A 560 -15.71 6.39 -1.80
N ASN A 561 -16.43 7.12 -0.95
CA ASN A 561 -17.72 7.72 -1.30
C ASN A 561 -17.58 9.03 -2.09
N GLY A 562 -16.36 9.56 -2.20
CA GLY A 562 -16.03 10.70 -3.04
C GLY A 562 -16.17 10.35 -4.51
N SER A 563 -16.61 11.33 -5.30
CA SER A 563 -16.73 11.15 -6.74
C SER A 563 -16.27 12.40 -7.49
N PHE A 564 -15.64 12.18 -8.64
CA PHE A 564 -15.07 13.22 -9.46
C PHE A 564 -15.15 12.90 -10.95
N ILE A 565 -15.01 13.94 -11.78
CA ILE A 565 -14.96 13.85 -13.24
C ILE A 565 -13.61 14.39 -13.70
N ILE A 566 -12.83 13.55 -14.38
CA ILE A 566 -11.55 13.98 -14.98
C ILE A 566 -11.81 15.08 -15.99
N THR A 567 -11.05 16.17 -15.86
CA THR A 567 -11.16 17.34 -16.72
C THR A 567 -9.78 17.83 -17.11
N VAL A 568 -9.65 18.23 -18.37
CA VAL A 568 -8.43 18.78 -18.95
C VAL A 568 -8.74 20.18 -19.46
N TRP A 569 -7.91 21.16 -19.12
CA TRP A 569 -8.05 22.56 -19.54
C TRP A 569 -6.89 22.98 -20.42
N SER A 570 -7.15 23.84 -21.41
CA SER A 570 -6.09 24.54 -22.15
C SER A 570 -5.75 25.90 -21.54
N SER A 571 -6.66 26.47 -20.74
CA SER A 571 -6.47 27.75 -20.05
C SER A 571 -7.35 27.81 -18.81
N LEU A 572 -6.83 28.41 -17.73
CA LEU A 572 -7.60 28.71 -16.51
C LEU A 572 -8.14 30.14 -16.48
N ASN A 573 -7.59 31.06 -17.28
CA ASN A 573 -8.05 32.45 -17.35
C ASN A 573 -7.93 33.04 -18.78
N PRO A 574 -9.03 33.11 -19.56
CA PRO A 574 -10.36 32.58 -19.24
C PRO A 574 -10.34 31.06 -19.14
N GLU A 575 -11.29 30.48 -18.39
CA GLU A 575 -11.41 29.03 -18.24
C GLU A 575 -11.85 28.40 -19.58
N VAL A 576 -11.02 27.51 -20.13
CA VAL A 576 -11.29 26.77 -21.36
C VAL A 576 -11.05 25.29 -21.11
N ILE A 577 -12.14 24.52 -21.06
CA ILE A 577 -12.10 23.06 -20.97
C ILE A 577 -11.73 22.51 -22.34
N LEU A 578 -10.64 21.77 -22.42
CA LEU A 578 -10.22 21.02 -23.60
C LEU A 578 -10.98 19.69 -23.70
N PHE A 579 -11.18 19.03 -22.56
CA PHE A 579 -11.84 17.74 -22.48
C PHE A 579 -12.41 17.49 -21.08
N GLN A 580 -13.49 16.73 -20.98
CA GLN A 580 -14.08 16.31 -19.72
C GLN A 580 -14.72 14.93 -19.92
N ASN A 581 -14.45 14.00 -19.00
CA ASN A 581 -15.12 12.71 -18.99
C ASN A 581 -16.63 12.87 -18.76
N ILE A 582 -17.39 11.90 -19.23
CA ILE A 582 -18.80 11.67 -18.86
C ILE A 582 -18.87 10.61 -17.75
N SER A 583 -17.86 9.72 -17.69
CA SER A 583 -17.69 8.76 -16.61
C SER A 583 -17.27 9.44 -15.30
N PHE A 584 -17.80 8.92 -14.18
CA PHE A 584 -17.41 9.31 -12.83
C PHE A 584 -16.36 8.33 -12.33
N SER A 585 -15.41 8.85 -11.55
CA SER A 585 -14.40 8.05 -10.85
C SER A 585 -14.45 8.34 -9.35
N SER A 586 -13.89 7.42 -8.57
CA SER A 586 -13.74 7.53 -7.11
C SER A 586 -12.31 7.13 -6.73
N PRO A 587 -11.81 7.56 -5.56
CA PRO A 587 -10.55 7.05 -5.02
C PRO A 587 -10.55 5.53 -4.93
N GLU A 588 -9.45 4.92 -5.37
CA GLU A 588 -9.20 3.48 -5.28
C GLU A 588 -7.84 3.27 -4.64
N TYR A 589 -7.72 2.23 -3.81
CA TYR A 589 -6.51 1.93 -3.05
C TYR A 589 -5.96 0.55 -3.45
N ARG A 590 -4.64 0.44 -3.47
CA ARG A 590 -3.94 -0.85 -3.67
C ARG A 590 -3.43 -1.34 -2.32
N THR A 591 -3.98 -2.44 -1.81
CA THR A 591 -3.67 -2.97 -0.48
C THR A 591 -2.48 -3.93 -0.49
N TRP A 592 -1.41 -3.55 -1.17
CA TRP A 592 -0.17 -4.32 -1.25
C TRP A 592 1.08 -3.45 -1.07
N GLY A 593 0.90 -2.28 -0.44
CA GLY A 593 1.94 -1.29 -0.16
C GLY A 593 1.41 0.14 -0.25
N PRO A 594 2.08 1.11 0.40
CA PRO A 594 1.77 2.53 0.24
C PRO A 594 2.11 3.03 -1.18
N ASP A 595 1.64 4.25 -1.51
CA ASP A 595 2.07 5.03 -2.67
C ASP A 595 1.85 4.41 -4.07
N HIS A 596 0.94 3.44 -4.16
CA HIS A 596 0.58 2.81 -5.42
C HIS A 596 -0.50 3.57 -6.20
N PHE A 597 -0.10 4.19 -7.30
CA PHE A 597 -0.98 4.91 -8.22
C PHE A 597 -2.07 4.03 -8.84
N VAL A 598 -3.23 4.65 -9.08
CA VAL A 598 -4.32 4.11 -9.89
C VAL A 598 -4.41 4.88 -11.20
N GLU A 599 -4.54 4.15 -12.30
CA GLU A 599 -4.69 4.73 -13.64
C GLU A 599 -6.17 4.91 -13.98
N TYR A 600 -6.59 6.16 -14.17
CA TYR A 600 -7.94 6.54 -14.54
C TYR A 600 -7.98 6.97 -16.01
N PRO A 601 -8.65 6.20 -16.89
CA PRO A 601 -8.66 6.47 -18.32
C PRO A 601 -9.52 7.70 -18.65
N LEU A 602 -9.12 8.43 -19.70
CA LEU A 602 -10.01 9.36 -20.38
C LEU A 602 -11.00 8.56 -21.24
N ASP A 603 -12.23 9.05 -21.39
CA ASP A 603 -13.24 8.40 -22.25
C ASP A 603 -12.83 8.39 -23.74
N SER A 604 -11.88 9.25 -24.12
CA SER A 604 -11.19 9.23 -25.41
C SER A 604 -9.80 9.84 -25.30
N THR A 605 -8.85 9.32 -26.06
CA THR A 605 -7.53 9.95 -26.24
C THR A 605 -7.68 11.33 -26.88
N ILE A 606 -6.97 12.33 -26.34
CA ILE A 606 -7.00 13.71 -26.83
C ILE A 606 -5.59 14.22 -27.14
N ALA A 607 -5.49 15.15 -28.09
CA ALA A 607 -4.25 15.86 -28.35
C ALA A 607 -4.06 16.99 -27.33
N VAL A 608 -2.87 17.08 -26.74
CA VAL A 608 -2.42 18.19 -25.87
C VAL A 608 -1.15 18.80 -26.46
N ASN A 609 -0.99 20.12 -26.35
CA ASN A 609 0.17 20.82 -26.93
C ASN A 609 0.51 22.06 -26.09
N GLY A 610 1.80 22.31 -25.89
CA GLY A 610 2.29 23.42 -25.07
C GLY A 610 1.83 23.27 -23.62
N THR A 611 1.20 24.30 -23.08
CA THR A 611 0.66 24.28 -21.70
C THR A 611 -0.75 23.69 -21.68
N PHE A 612 -0.96 22.71 -20.81
CA PHE A 612 -2.27 22.15 -20.50
C PHE A 612 -2.38 21.88 -19.00
N TYR A 613 -3.60 21.68 -18.51
CA TYR A 613 -3.86 21.39 -17.12
C TYR A 613 -4.69 20.14 -16.99
N VAL A 614 -4.31 19.25 -16.08
CA VAL A 614 -5.04 18.01 -15.80
C VAL A 614 -5.53 18.00 -14.36
N GLY A 615 -6.67 17.38 -14.12
CA GLY A 615 -7.19 17.19 -12.77
C GLY A 615 -8.65 16.80 -12.83
N TRP A 616 -9.47 17.33 -11.94
CA TRP A 616 -10.86 16.93 -11.85
C TRP A 616 -11.81 18.02 -11.35
N VAL A 617 -13.10 17.78 -11.57
CA VAL A 617 -14.21 18.46 -10.92
C VAL A 617 -14.85 17.51 -9.93
N GLN A 618 -14.93 17.91 -8.67
CA GLN A 618 -15.53 17.11 -7.59
C GLN A 618 -17.06 17.18 -7.68
N THR A 619 -17.74 16.05 -7.51
CA THR A 619 -19.20 15.97 -7.69
C THR A 619 -19.95 15.94 -6.37
N ASN A 620 -19.24 15.78 -5.26
CA ASN A 620 -19.73 15.93 -3.89
C ASN A 620 -18.70 16.68 -3.03
N ASP A 621 -18.94 16.81 -1.73
CA ASP A 621 -18.09 17.53 -0.77
C ASP A 621 -17.13 16.61 0.01
N THR A 622 -17.09 15.31 -0.31
CA THR A 622 -16.20 14.33 0.32
C THR A 622 -14.72 14.66 0.07
N ARG A 623 -13.89 14.58 1.11
CA ARG A 623 -12.45 14.79 1.03
C ARG A 623 -11.78 13.50 0.55
N MET A 624 -11.17 13.54 -0.63
CA MET A 624 -10.62 12.36 -1.29
C MET A 624 -9.13 12.10 -0.98
N ASN A 625 -8.43 13.10 -0.44
CA ASN A 625 -7.05 13.05 0.03
C ASN A 625 -6.05 12.62 -1.05
N LEU A 626 -5.89 13.46 -2.08
CA LEU A 626 -4.85 13.29 -3.09
C LEU A 626 -3.46 13.30 -2.44
N GLY A 627 -2.57 12.40 -2.84
CA GLY A 627 -1.20 12.37 -2.34
C GLY A 627 -0.46 13.69 -2.61
N MET A 628 0.21 14.20 -1.58
CA MET A 628 1.15 15.30 -1.64
C MET A 628 2.55 14.79 -1.35
N ASP A 629 3.42 14.91 -2.34
CA ASP A 629 4.87 14.87 -2.15
C ASP A 629 5.30 16.23 -1.59
N LYS A 630 5.67 16.27 -0.31
CA LYS A 630 6.09 17.49 0.38
C LYS A 630 7.60 17.74 0.29
N ASN A 631 8.34 16.82 -0.32
CA ASN A 631 9.77 16.95 -0.50
C ASN A 631 10.14 17.64 -1.83
N ARG A 632 9.21 17.72 -2.79
CA ARG A 632 9.35 18.50 -4.03
C ARG A 632 8.33 19.63 -4.11
N ASN A 633 8.80 20.88 -4.30
CA ASN A 633 7.91 22.04 -4.38
C ASN A 633 7.58 22.42 -5.84
N ASN A 634 6.33 22.22 -6.25
CA ASN A 634 5.75 22.67 -7.52
C ASN A 634 4.43 23.42 -7.32
N GLN A 635 4.30 24.14 -6.19
CA GLN A 635 3.08 24.87 -5.82
C GLN A 635 2.64 25.89 -6.90
N ASP A 636 3.60 26.44 -7.66
CA ASP A 636 3.38 27.39 -8.75
C ASP A 636 2.58 26.80 -9.93
N LYS A 637 2.44 25.48 -9.97
CA LYS A 637 1.73 24.71 -11.00
C LYS A 637 0.40 24.14 -10.50
N MET A 638 0.13 24.23 -9.20
CA MET A 638 -1.05 23.66 -8.54
C MET A 638 -2.15 24.71 -8.42
N PHE A 639 -3.30 24.46 -9.05
CA PHE A 639 -4.42 25.40 -9.05
C PHE A 639 -5.70 24.73 -8.57
N TYR A 640 -6.47 25.47 -7.78
CA TYR A 640 -7.78 25.03 -7.31
C TYR A 640 -8.83 26.12 -7.51
N LYS A 641 -10.09 25.71 -7.61
CA LYS A 641 -11.24 26.61 -7.72
C LYS A 641 -12.40 26.07 -6.91
N VAL A 642 -12.68 26.75 -5.80
CA VAL A 642 -13.80 26.46 -4.90
C VAL A 642 -14.87 27.56 -4.97
N GLY A 643 -14.51 28.73 -5.52
CA GLY A 643 -15.42 29.85 -5.78
C GLY A 643 -15.40 30.27 -7.25
N GLN A 644 -15.40 31.58 -7.50
CA GLN A 644 -15.48 32.12 -8.86
C GLN A 644 -14.15 32.08 -9.63
N ASN A 645 -13.03 32.26 -8.93
CA ASN A 645 -11.70 32.39 -9.53
C ASN A 645 -10.84 31.17 -9.24
N TRP A 646 -9.92 30.89 -10.16
CA TRP A 646 -8.79 29.99 -9.92
C TRP A 646 -7.79 30.64 -8.97
N LEU A 647 -7.30 29.87 -8.02
CA LEU A 647 -6.28 30.25 -7.06
C LEU A 647 -5.12 29.26 -7.15
N THR A 648 -3.89 29.75 -6.96
CA THR A 648 -2.72 28.89 -6.78
C THR A 648 -2.76 28.30 -5.37
N SER A 649 -2.40 27.02 -5.22
CA SER A 649 -2.28 26.38 -3.91
C SER A 649 -1.19 27.08 -3.07
N GLY A 650 -1.44 27.24 -1.78
CA GLY A 650 -0.45 27.75 -0.83
C GLY A 650 0.41 26.66 -0.17
N GLN A 651 0.27 25.41 -0.65
CA GLN A 651 0.98 24.26 -0.11
C GLN A 651 2.27 24.02 -0.89
N GLU A 652 3.42 24.06 -0.21
CA GLU A 652 4.74 23.79 -0.78
C GLU A 652 4.93 22.28 -0.98
N ALA A 653 4.49 21.78 -2.14
CA ALA A 653 4.45 20.35 -2.45
C ALA A 653 4.29 20.12 -3.97
N SER A 654 4.24 18.85 -4.36
CA SER A 654 3.83 18.37 -5.67
C SER A 654 2.64 17.43 -5.50
N TRP A 655 1.63 17.59 -6.35
CA TRP A 655 0.50 16.66 -6.37
C TRP A 655 0.86 15.38 -7.11
N MET A 656 0.46 14.23 -6.56
CA MET A 656 0.64 12.92 -7.19
C MET A 656 -0.41 12.66 -8.28
N ILE A 657 -0.34 13.48 -9.33
CA ILE A 657 -1.11 13.35 -10.58
C ILE A 657 -0.11 13.29 -11.73
N ARG A 658 -0.16 12.21 -12.50
CA ARG A 658 0.75 11.95 -13.63
C ARG A 658 -0.06 11.77 -14.92
N PRO A 659 -0.02 12.73 -15.87
CA PRO A 659 -0.66 12.55 -17.17
C PRO A 659 0.05 11.48 -17.99
N VAL A 660 -0.71 10.48 -18.44
CA VAL A 660 -0.22 9.33 -19.20
C VAL A 660 -0.50 9.53 -20.68
N MET A 661 0.58 9.56 -21.46
CA MET A 661 0.58 9.70 -22.90
C MET A 661 0.48 8.35 -23.59
N VAL A 662 0.05 8.36 -24.85
CA VAL A 662 0.03 7.16 -25.68
C VAL A 662 1.46 6.69 -25.95
N ALA A 663 1.72 5.41 -25.73
CA ALA A 663 2.99 4.76 -26.04
C ALA A 663 2.78 3.55 -26.98
N ALA A 664 3.84 3.15 -27.67
CA ALA A 664 3.80 2.07 -28.68
C ALA A 664 3.36 0.70 -28.13
N VAL A 665 3.47 0.49 -26.81
CA VAL A 665 3.12 -0.75 -26.09
C VAL A 665 1.97 -0.56 -25.10
N ASP A 666 1.16 0.50 -25.23
CA ASP A 666 -0.01 0.61 -24.36
C ASP A 666 -0.88 -0.65 -24.49
N PRO A 667 -1.39 -1.21 -23.37
CA PRO A 667 -2.08 -2.50 -23.34
C PRO A 667 -3.47 -2.49 -23.97
N PHE A 668 -3.75 -1.55 -24.87
CA PHE A 668 -4.91 -1.68 -25.75
C PHE A 668 -4.65 -2.86 -26.66
N VAL A 669 -5.49 -3.89 -26.55
CA VAL A 669 -5.69 -4.86 -27.63
C VAL A 669 -6.09 -4.03 -28.85
N GLY A 670 -5.11 -3.66 -29.66
CA GLY A 670 -5.34 -2.93 -30.89
C GLY A 670 -6.28 -3.76 -31.74
N LEU A 671 -7.51 -3.31 -31.90
CA LEU A 671 -8.21 -3.62 -33.13
C LEU A 671 -7.41 -2.90 -34.21
N GLU A 672 -6.85 -3.65 -35.15
CA GLU A 672 -6.31 -3.07 -36.37
C GLU A 672 -7.31 -2.04 -36.89
N GLU A 673 -6.85 -0.81 -37.06
CA GLU A 673 -7.63 0.20 -37.75
C GLU A 673 -7.79 -0.29 -39.19
N VAL A 674 -8.93 -0.93 -39.48
CA VAL A 674 -9.25 -1.42 -40.82
C VAL A 674 -9.30 -0.20 -41.72
N THR A 675 -8.30 -0.06 -42.58
CA THR A 675 -8.26 0.95 -43.63
C THR A 675 -9.60 0.93 -44.39
N PRO A 676 -10.24 2.09 -44.67
CA PRO A 676 -11.60 2.17 -45.21
C PRO A 676 -11.83 1.50 -46.58
N GLU A 677 -10.80 0.94 -47.22
CA GLU A 677 -10.90 0.34 -48.54
C GLU A 677 -11.64 -1.00 -48.54
N ASP A 678 -11.76 -1.69 -47.41
CA ASP A 678 -12.47 -2.98 -47.28
C ASP A 678 -13.80 -2.91 -46.50
N ALA A 679 -14.25 -1.71 -46.13
CA ALA A 679 -15.52 -1.54 -45.40
C ALA A 679 -16.73 -1.85 -46.29
N LEU A 680 -17.45 -2.95 -45.99
CA LEU A 680 -18.73 -3.31 -46.62
C LEU A 680 -19.79 -2.20 -46.55
N LEU A 681 -19.68 -1.27 -45.59
CA LEU A 681 -20.60 -0.16 -45.34
C LEU A 681 -19.83 1.11 -44.94
N SER A 682 -20.03 2.20 -45.69
CA SER A 682 -19.57 3.55 -45.32
C SER A 682 -20.75 4.52 -45.24
N ILE A 683 -20.73 5.40 -44.24
CA ILE A 683 -21.85 6.30 -43.90
C ILE A 683 -21.32 7.74 -43.93
N PHE A 684 -21.94 8.61 -44.72
CA PHE A 684 -21.52 10.01 -44.82
C PHE A 684 -22.67 10.97 -45.20
N PRO A 685 -22.67 12.22 -44.70
CA PRO A 685 -21.79 12.73 -43.66
C PRO A 685 -22.11 12.09 -42.29
N ASN A 686 -21.10 12.02 -41.43
CA ASN A 686 -21.24 11.62 -40.02
C ASN A 686 -20.35 12.55 -39.18
N PRO A 687 -20.91 13.51 -38.41
CA PRO A 687 -22.32 13.68 -38.08
C PRO A 687 -23.23 14.05 -39.27
N ALA A 688 -24.48 13.61 -39.23
CA ALA A 688 -25.52 13.98 -40.19
C ALA A 688 -26.44 15.05 -39.60
N GLY A 689 -26.68 16.11 -40.38
CA GLY A 689 -27.75 17.07 -40.11
C GLY A 689 -29.11 16.47 -40.51
N ASP A 690 -29.62 16.90 -41.67
CA ASP A 690 -30.94 16.49 -42.13
C ASP A 690 -31.01 15.10 -42.76
N ALA A 691 -29.91 14.61 -43.32
CA ALA A 691 -29.86 13.34 -44.04
C ALA A 691 -28.43 12.78 -44.11
N PHE A 692 -28.32 11.47 -44.34
CA PHE A 692 -27.06 10.78 -44.59
C PHE A 692 -27.16 9.84 -45.79
N GLN A 693 -26.01 9.40 -46.30
CA GLN A 693 -25.89 8.44 -47.38
C GLN A 693 -25.11 7.23 -46.92
N VAL A 694 -25.37 6.11 -47.58
CA VAL A 694 -24.73 4.83 -47.32
C VAL A 694 -24.12 4.32 -48.62
N ARG A 695 -22.82 4.02 -48.61
CA ARG A 695 -22.12 3.37 -49.71
C ARG A 695 -21.73 1.97 -49.29
N THR A 696 -21.93 1.00 -50.18
CA THR A 696 -21.66 -0.42 -49.91
C THR A 696 -20.53 -0.93 -50.79
N GLY A 697 -19.64 -1.76 -50.22
CA GLY A 697 -18.41 -2.25 -50.84
C GLY A 697 -18.56 -3.49 -51.76
N GLY A 698 -19.74 -3.74 -52.33
CA GLY A 698 -20.00 -4.93 -53.15
C GLY A 698 -21.16 -4.75 -54.14
N PRO A 699 -21.49 -5.74 -54.99
CA PRO A 699 -22.59 -5.63 -55.94
C PRO A 699 -23.90 -5.33 -55.19
N GLY A 700 -24.47 -4.15 -55.42
CA GLY A 700 -25.62 -3.59 -54.69
C GLY A 700 -26.96 -4.35 -54.81
N THR A 701 -26.92 -5.63 -55.20
CA THR A 701 -28.07 -6.50 -55.47
C THR A 701 -28.50 -7.36 -54.27
N LEU A 702 -27.77 -7.33 -53.15
CA LEU A 702 -28.03 -8.19 -51.97
C LEU A 702 -28.77 -7.50 -50.80
N ALA A 703 -28.88 -6.17 -50.77
CA ALA A 703 -29.54 -5.44 -49.69
C ALA A 703 -31.07 -5.38 -49.86
N ALA A 704 -31.81 -5.57 -48.75
CA ALA A 704 -33.26 -5.44 -48.62
C ALA A 704 -33.70 -4.17 -47.88
N GLY A 705 -32.77 -3.39 -47.34
CA GLY A 705 -33.04 -2.08 -46.76
C GLY A 705 -31.94 -1.61 -45.82
N VAL A 706 -32.07 -0.36 -45.38
CA VAL A 706 -31.23 0.24 -44.33
C VAL A 706 -32.12 0.49 -43.12
N GLU A 707 -31.62 0.17 -41.93
CA GLU A 707 -32.31 0.38 -40.65
C GLU A 707 -31.52 1.34 -39.78
N LEU A 708 -32.21 2.23 -39.06
CA LEU A 708 -31.66 3.10 -38.03
C LEU A 708 -32.13 2.60 -36.67
N ILE A 709 -31.21 2.37 -35.75
CA ILE A 709 -31.46 1.75 -34.46
C ILE A 709 -30.93 2.69 -33.37
N ASP A 710 -31.70 2.89 -32.30
CA ASP A 710 -31.29 3.70 -31.16
C ASP A 710 -30.29 2.95 -30.24
N PRO A 711 -29.64 3.64 -29.28
CA PRO A 711 -28.68 2.99 -28.37
C PRO A 711 -29.27 1.89 -27.49
N MET A 712 -30.60 1.84 -27.35
CA MET A 712 -31.31 0.81 -26.59
C MET A 712 -31.74 -0.38 -27.47
N GLY A 713 -31.30 -0.41 -28.73
CA GLY A 713 -31.56 -1.51 -29.68
C GLY A 713 -32.93 -1.46 -30.35
N ARG A 714 -33.67 -0.35 -30.22
CA ARG A 714 -35.00 -0.19 -30.83
C ARG A 714 -34.88 0.32 -32.26
N LEU A 715 -35.65 -0.25 -33.18
CA LEU A 715 -35.72 0.22 -34.56
C LEU A 715 -36.42 1.58 -34.63
N VAL A 716 -35.69 2.61 -35.03
CA VAL A 716 -36.15 4.00 -35.16
C VAL A 716 -36.77 4.24 -36.53
N ARG A 717 -36.09 3.79 -37.60
CA ARG A 717 -36.54 3.99 -38.99
C ARG A 717 -35.98 2.90 -39.90
N ARG A 718 -36.69 2.61 -40.99
CA ARG A 718 -36.24 1.68 -42.04
C ARG A 718 -36.51 2.27 -43.42
N TRP A 719 -35.53 2.15 -44.30
CA TRP A 719 -35.59 2.57 -45.70
C TRP A 719 -35.47 1.38 -46.64
N MET A 720 -36.16 1.46 -47.77
CA MET A 720 -36.13 0.41 -48.80
C MET A 720 -34.93 0.59 -49.75
N PRO A 721 -34.51 -0.48 -50.46
CA PRO A 721 -33.40 -0.38 -51.41
C PRO A 721 -33.70 0.66 -52.52
N GLY A 722 -32.71 1.51 -52.82
CA GLY A 722 -32.79 2.49 -53.92
C GLY A 722 -32.83 3.95 -53.50
N GLU A 723 -33.06 4.24 -52.21
CA GLU A 723 -32.94 5.60 -51.68
C GLU A 723 -31.46 6.00 -51.56
N ARG A 724 -31.06 7.08 -52.24
CA ARG A 724 -29.67 7.58 -52.24
C ARG A 724 -29.36 8.49 -51.05
N SER A 725 -30.38 9.07 -50.42
CA SER A 725 -30.27 9.99 -49.30
C SER A 725 -31.34 9.66 -48.27
N LEU A 726 -30.92 9.34 -47.06
CA LEU A 726 -31.76 8.82 -45.98
C LEU A 726 -32.02 9.96 -44.98
N SER A 727 -33.26 10.45 -44.91
CA SER A 727 -33.63 11.59 -44.07
C SER A 727 -33.77 11.24 -42.59
N VAL A 728 -33.14 12.05 -41.74
CA VAL A 728 -33.18 11.98 -40.27
C VAL A 728 -33.71 13.28 -39.64
N GLN A 729 -34.32 14.18 -40.42
CA GLN A 729 -34.89 15.45 -39.94
C GLN A 729 -35.83 15.30 -38.72
N ASP A 730 -36.59 14.20 -38.63
CA ASP A 730 -37.51 13.95 -37.51
C ASP A 730 -36.92 13.05 -36.40
N VAL A 731 -35.61 12.77 -36.47
CA VAL A 731 -34.90 11.92 -35.51
C VAL A 731 -34.20 12.82 -34.49
N ALA A 732 -34.32 12.51 -33.20
CA ALA A 732 -33.68 13.32 -32.15
C ALA A 732 -32.15 13.30 -32.28
N PRO A 733 -31.44 14.42 -32.00
CA PRO A 733 -29.98 14.43 -31.98
C PRO A 733 -29.42 13.38 -31.03
N GLY A 734 -28.38 12.66 -31.45
CA GLY A 734 -27.79 11.59 -30.66
C GLY A 734 -27.10 10.50 -31.49
N PRO A 735 -26.49 9.49 -30.83
CA PRO A 735 -25.86 8.37 -31.50
C PRO A 735 -26.89 7.32 -31.94
N TYR A 736 -26.71 6.78 -33.14
CA TYR A 736 -27.52 5.72 -33.72
C TYR A 736 -26.63 4.66 -34.40
N ILE A 737 -27.18 3.46 -34.57
CA ILE A 737 -26.58 2.40 -35.38
C ILE A 737 -27.35 2.32 -36.70
N VAL A 738 -26.63 2.43 -37.81
CA VAL A 738 -27.15 2.17 -39.15
C VAL A 738 -26.80 0.74 -39.53
N ARG A 739 -27.82 -0.05 -39.86
CA ARG A 739 -27.71 -1.46 -40.19
C ARG A 739 -28.17 -1.72 -41.62
N LEU A 740 -27.32 -2.35 -42.42
CA LEU A 740 -27.66 -2.83 -43.76
C LEU A 740 -28.23 -4.24 -43.66
N VAL A 741 -29.47 -4.43 -44.11
CA VAL A 741 -30.18 -5.72 -44.01
C VAL A 741 -30.19 -6.41 -45.36
N GLY A 742 -29.92 -7.71 -45.38
CA GLY A 742 -29.95 -8.56 -46.58
C GLY A 742 -31.34 -9.12 -46.89
N ARG A 743 -31.53 -9.65 -48.11
CA ARG A 743 -32.81 -10.24 -48.57
C ARG A 743 -33.29 -11.44 -47.74
N GLU A 744 -32.38 -12.13 -47.06
CA GLU A 744 -32.69 -13.24 -46.16
C GLU A 744 -32.94 -12.80 -44.71
N GLY A 745 -32.95 -11.48 -44.44
CA GLY A 745 -33.18 -10.90 -43.11
C GLY A 745 -31.94 -10.77 -42.22
N GLY A 746 -30.79 -11.30 -42.65
CA GLY A 746 -29.50 -11.15 -41.94
C GLY A 746 -28.88 -9.76 -42.08
N THR A 747 -27.97 -9.41 -41.17
CA THR A 747 -27.20 -8.16 -41.23
C THR A 747 -26.01 -8.31 -42.17
N LEU A 748 -25.90 -7.44 -43.17
CA LEU A 748 -24.81 -7.43 -44.17
C LEU A 748 -23.67 -6.47 -43.78
N GLY A 749 -23.95 -5.50 -42.93
CA GLY A 749 -22.98 -4.53 -42.42
C GLY A 749 -23.66 -3.56 -41.45
N GLN A 750 -22.90 -2.96 -40.55
CA GLN A 750 -23.39 -1.96 -39.62
C GLN A 750 -22.35 -0.88 -39.37
N GLY A 751 -22.78 0.34 -39.05
CA GLY A 751 -21.91 1.46 -38.74
C GLY A 751 -22.60 2.48 -37.84
N ARG A 752 -21.80 3.27 -37.12
CA ARG A 752 -22.31 4.31 -36.23
C ARG A 752 -22.66 5.57 -37.02
N LEU A 753 -23.76 6.23 -36.65
CA LEU A 753 -24.17 7.55 -37.14
C LEU A 753 -24.46 8.48 -35.97
N ILE A 754 -23.93 9.70 -35.98
CA ILE A 754 -24.33 10.78 -35.08
C ILE A 754 -25.31 11.68 -35.83
N VAL A 755 -26.51 11.90 -35.27
CA VAL A 755 -27.48 12.89 -35.79
C VAL A 755 -27.31 14.18 -35.00
N GLN A 756 -27.13 15.30 -35.70
CA GLN A 756 -26.92 16.63 -35.13
C GLN A 756 -27.53 17.69 -36.07
N HIS A 757 -28.74 18.17 -35.75
CA HIS A 757 -29.47 19.21 -36.48
C HIS A 757 -28.88 20.61 -36.29
#